data_AF-A0A2V5RGX2-F1
#
_entry.id   AF-A0A2V5RGX2-F1
#
_cell.length_a   1.000
_cell.length_b   1.000
_cell.length_c   1.000
_cell.angle_alpha   90.00
_cell.angle_beta   90.00
_cell.angle_gamma   90.00
#
_symmetry.space_group_name_H-M   'P 1'
#
loop_
_entity.id
_entity.type
_entity.pdbx_description
1 polymer ?
#
loop_
_entity_poly.entity_id
_entity_poly.type
_entity_poly.pdbx_seq_one_letter_code
_entity_poly.pdbx_strand_id
1 'polypeptide(L)'
;MPQAQAEIPVEKVSRSSTGIASTQKYDAAQIDKLEGLEAVRKRPGMFIGDPDERGLHHLVYEVVDNSIDEHLAGFCTKIEVTIHVDGSISVRDNGRGIPTDIHPKWKMPAVELVLTNLHAGGKFGQGAYKYSGGLHGVGAKCTNALSEWFKAEVSRDGKVYHMAFARGKTTDKLTVIGEVKNKKTTGTLITFLPDPTIFTITTEFKFERLAARLRELAFLNPGLEITLTDERADPAKKETFFYKHGIEEFVKQLGENKQVLHPKPIVISRQRDEVFIDVVLQYNDSYNDQILPFANSIANPDGGTHLTGFRTALTKAINQYSRQNNLLKEKDPSISGDDVREGLICVLSVKLPNPRFESQTKVKLVNTEIDGIVNSVAYDGLMTYFDKTPPVARRIFEKVLTAARAREAARKARETIRKGALTGGGLPGKLADCSERDPELTELYIVEGDSAGGSAKQGRDRRYQAILPIRGKLINVEKAREDQFLKNAEIQAMITAIGAGIGKPKEEANGKDEGRFDLSKLRYGRIIIMTDADVDGSHIRTLLLTFFFRQMTELVRAGRIYIAQPPLYQIKRKKREEYVDDDARLNKILISLGAEDVRLKNLADDKEITPTQLKDILESLEKLAKLSEAVRRHGGDFETYLSHRNSKTGKLPNYLVKVRDGNEETAHYFHDEKAVRKFHQENLDLNLFDTQIGQELLPLDAPVRADGSRRRGRLVELHESAAIEKIIAELARKGLKVDHYATGDHPIFELIEGEGDKAVSHPLFSIPE
;
A
#
# COMPACT_ATOMS: atom_id res chain seq x y z
N MET A 1 19.22 -41.32 68.89
CA MET A 1 19.15 -39.84 68.95
C MET A 1 20.48 -39.30 68.43
N PRO A 2 20.58 -38.17 67.69
CA PRO A 2 19.57 -37.19 67.31
C PRO A 2 19.54 -36.77 65.81
N GLN A 3 18.49 -36.00 65.48
CA GLN A 3 18.34 -34.91 64.49
C GLN A 3 18.18 -35.14 62.98
N ALA A 4 16.98 -34.71 62.55
CA ALA A 4 16.41 -34.52 61.24
C ALA A 4 17.21 -33.63 60.27
N GLN A 5 17.11 -33.96 58.98
CA GLN A 5 17.06 -32.98 57.89
C GLN A 5 15.71 -33.14 57.18
N ALA A 6 15.01 -32.02 57.05
CA ALA A 6 13.68 -31.93 56.46
C ALA A 6 13.76 -32.01 54.93
N GLU A 7 13.04 -32.96 54.32
CA GLU A 7 12.73 -32.91 52.90
C GLU A 7 11.61 -31.89 52.67
N ILE A 8 11.89 -30.93 51.80
CA ILE A 8 10.95 -29.92 51.32
C ILE A 8 9.90 -30.64 50.44
N PRO A 9 8.58 -30.50 50.69
CA PRO A 9 7.58 -31.11 49.82
C PRO A 9 7.63 -30.42 48.45
N VAL A 10 7.80 -31.21 47.40
CA VAL A 10 7.59 -30.76 46.02
C VAL A 10 6.11 -30.37 45.89
N GLU A 11 5.81 -29.08 45.93
CA GLU A 11 4.51 -28.56 45.53
C GLU A 11 4.19 -29.08 44.12
N LYS A 12 3.13 -29.89 44.02
CA LYS A 12 2.50 -30.18 42.74
C LYS A 12 1.98 -28.86 42.18
N VAL A 13 2.78 -28.25 41.30
CA VAL A 13 2.32 -27.16 40.43
C VAL A 13 1.07 -27.67 39.71
N SER A 14 -0.08 -27.15 40.11
CA SER A 14 -1.32 -27.38 39.39
C SER A 14 -1.08 -26.83 37.99
N ARG A 15 -1.07 -27.70 36.98
CA ARG A 15 -1.24 -27.27 35.60
C ARG A 15 -2.62 -26.64 35.56
N SER A 16 -2.68 -25.31 35.64
CA SER A 16 -3.87 -24.56 35.28
C SER A 16 -4.11 -24.83 33.81
N SER A 17 -4.90 -25.86 33.53
CA SER A 17 -5.46 -26.10 32.21
C SER A 17 -6.13 -24.80 31.79
N THR A 18 -5.67 -24.21 30.70
CA THR A 18 -6.36 -23.14 29.98
C THR A 18 -7.84 -23.48 29.97
N GLY A 19 -8.66 -22.73 30.70
CA GLY A 19 -10.01 -23.15 31.12
C GLY A 19 -10.96 -23.39 29.95
N ILE A 20 -10.89 -24.58 29.37
CA ILE A 20 -11.89 -25.11 28.46
C ILE A 20 -12.86 -25.87 29.34
N ALA A 21 -14.08 -25.35 29.49
CA ALA A 21 -15.16 -26.03 30.18
C ALA A 21 -15.30 -27.46 29.63
N SER A 22 -15.17 -28.45 30.49
CA SER A 22 -15.20 -29.89 30.17
C SER A 22 -16.58 -30.41 29.75
N THR A 23 -17.42 -29.56 29.17
CA THR A 23 -18.82 -29.82 28.80
C THR A 23 -19.11 -29.66 27.31
N GLN A 24 -18.13 -29.32 26.46
CA GLN A 24 -18.32 -29.39 25.01
C GLN A 24 -18.01 -30.80 24.49
N LYS A 25 -19.04 -31.53 24.05
CA LYS A 25 -18.88 -32.74 23.25
C LYS A 25 -18.29 -32.35 21.89
N TYR A 26 -17.01 -32.65 21.68
CA TYR A 26 -16.37 -32.55 20.37
C TYR A 26 -16.74 -33.76 19.52
N ASP A 27 -17.81 -33.61 18.74
CA ASP A 27 -18.30 -34.62 17.80
C ASP A 27 -18.13 -34.16 16.34
N ALA A 28 -18.44 -35.04 15.38
CA ALA A 28 -18.26 -34.76 13.97
C ALA A 28 -19.06 -33.55 13.47
N ALA A 29 -20.13 -33.14 14.18
CA ALA A 29 -20.94 -31.97 13.81
C ALA A 29 -20.23 -30.64 14.14
N GLN A 30 -19.16 -30.65 14.93
CA GLN A 30 -18.30 -29.49 15.19
C GLN A 30 -17.18 -29.31 14.14
N ILE A 31 -17.13 -30.18 13.12
CA ILE A 31 -16.19 -30.05 12.00
C ILE A 31 -16.88 -29.27 10.87
N ASP A 32 -16.54 -27.98 10.76
CA ASP A 32 -16.99 -27.15 9.66
C ASP A 32 -16.10 -27.31 8.42
N LYS A 33 -16.71 -27.61 7.26
CA LYS A 33 -16.06 -27.57 5.95
C LYS A 33 -16.40 -26.25 5.26
N LEU A 34 -15.40 -25.37 5.12
CA LEU A 34 -15.55 -24.14 4.36
C LEU A 34 -15.32 -24.41 2.88
N GLU A 35 -16.36 -24.21 2.06
CA GLU A 35 -16.29 -24.43 0.62
C GLU A 35 -16.05 -23.13 -0.16
N GLY A 36 -15.25 -23.22 -1.22
CA GLY A 36 -15.03 -22.12 -2.17
C GLY A 36 -14.46 -20.86 -1.53
N LEU A 37 -15.06 -19.71 -1.86
CA LEU A 37 -14.59 -18.39 -1.43
C LEU A 37 -15.02 -18.01 -0.01
N GLU A 38 -15.85 -18.81 0.66
CA GLU A 38 -16.21 -18.57 2.06
C GLU A 38 -14.98 -18.72 2.99
N ALA A 39 -14.10 -19.66 2.66
CA ALA A 39 -12.82 -19.85 3.37
C ALA A 39 -11.95 -18.59 3.31
N VAL A 40 -11.91 -17.92 2.15
CA VAL A 40 -11.14 -16.68 1.94
C VAL A 40 -11.70 -15.56 2.82
N ARG A 41 -13.03 -15.41 2.87
CA ARG A 41 -13.66 -14.36 3.69
C ARG A 41 -13.50 -14.59 5.19
N LYS A 42 -13.52 -15.84 5.67
CA LYS A 42 -13.32 -16.13 7.11
C LYS A 42 -11.86 -15.96 7.53
N ARG A 43 -10.90 -16.17 6.63
CA ARG A 43 -9.46 -16.09 6.92
C ARG A 43 -8.69 -15.31 5.83
N PRO A 44 -8.97 -14.00 5.64
CA PRO A 44 -8.33 -13.20 4.59
C PRO A 44 -6.80 -13.11 4.75
N GLY A 45 -6.33 -13.10 6.00
CA GLY A 45 -4.91 -13.13 6.39
C GLY A 45 -4.05 -14.13 5.62
N MET A 46 -4.58 -15.33 5.37
CA MET A 46 -3.84 -16.40 4.70
C MET A 46 -3.63 -16.16 3.20
N PHE A 47 -4.45 -15.29 2.59
CA PHE A 47 -4.47 -15.10 1.14
C PHE A 47 -3.88 -13.77 0.71
N ILE A 48 -4.18 -12.69 1.45
CA ILE A 48 -3.81 -11.31 1.08
C ILE A 48 -2.92 -10.62 2.13
N GLY A 49 -2.57 -11.31 3.21
CA GLY A 49 -2.00 -10.70 4.41
C GLY A 49 -3.08 -10.06 5.29
N ASP A 50 -2.67 -9.29 6.30
CA ASP A 50 -3.61 -8.64 7.21
C ASP A 50 -4.59 -7.73 6.45
N PRO A 51 -5.88 -7.69 6.83
CA PRO A 51 -6.91 -6.87 6.19
C PRO A 51 -6.79 -5.39 6.59
N ASP A 52 -5.58 -4.85 6.48
CA ASP A 52 -5.21 -3.46 6.73
C ASP A 52 -5.00 -2.72 5.39
N GLU A 53 -4.37 -1.55 5.45
CA GLU A 53 -4.00 -0.79 4.25
C GLU A 53 -3.17 -1.63 3.26
N ARG A 54 -2.26 -2.49 3.73
CA ARG A 54 -1.41 -3.31 2.85
C ARG A 54 -2.25 -4.35 2.13
N GLY A 55 -3.11 -5.08 2.86
CA GLY A 55 -4.02 -6.08 2.29
C GLY A 55 -4.99 -5.47 1.29
N LEU A 56 -5.48 -4.25 1.56
CA LEU A 56 -6.36 -3.51 0.67
C LEU A 56 -5.72 -3.26 -0.70
N HIS A 57 -4.48 -2.73 -0.72
CA HIS A 57 -3.75 -2.48 -1.96
C HIS A 57 -3.35 -3.78 -2.67
N HIS A 58 -3.13 -4.86 -1.92
CA HIS A 58 -2.82 -6.17 -2.48
C HIS A 58 -3.94 -6.72 -3.36
N LEU A 59 -5.21 -6.38 -3.07
CA LEU A 59 -6.34 -6.73 -3.95
C LEU A 59 -6.18 -6.17 -5.36
N VAL A 60 -5.68 -4.93 -5.47
CA VAL A 60 -5.42 -4.25 -6.74
C VAL A 60 -4.25 -4.93 -7.45
N TYR A 61 -3.19 -5.24 -6.71
CA TYR A 61 -2.00 -5.88 -7.27
C TYR A 61 -2.32 -7.24 -7.88
N GLU A 62 -3.16 -8.05 -7.25
CA GLU A 62 -3.56 -9.36 -7.80
C GLU A 62 -4.39 -9.26 -9.09
N VAL A 63 -5.11 -8.15 -9.30
CA VAL A 63 -5.82 -7.88 -10.58
C VAL A 63 -4.83 -7.40 -11.64
N VAL A 64 -4.00 -6.40 -11.29
CA VAL A 64 -2.97 -5.83 -12.18
C VAL A 64 -1.96 -6.89 -12.64
N ASP A 65 -1.51 -7.77 -11.75
CA ASP A 65 -0.57 -8.84 -12.07
C ASP A 65 -1.12 -9.79 -13.16
N ASN A 66 -2.44 -10.00 -13.25
CA ASN A 66 -3.03 -10.77 -14.34
C ASN A 66 -2.92 -10.03 -15.68
N SER A 67 -3.11 -8.71 -15.69
CA SER A 67 -2.92 -7.88 -16.88
C SER A 67 -1.44 -7.78 -17.28
N ILE A 68 -0.51 -7.80 -16.32
CA ILE A 68 0.93 -7.91 -16.59
C ILE A 68 1.27 -9.26 -17.22
N ASP A 69 0.67 -10.35 -16.76
CA ASP A 69 0.88 -11.67 -17.37
C ASP A 69 0.40 -11.71 -18.85
N GLU A 70 -0.65 -10.97 -19.22
CA GLU A 70 -1.04 -10.77 -20.63
C GLU A 70 0.01 -10.00 -21.44
N HIS A 71 0.69 -9.03 -20.81
CA HIS A 71 1.80 -8.32 -21.45
C HIS A 71 3.03 -9.22 -21.62
N LEU A 72 3.39 -10.00 -20.61
CA LEU A 72 4.48 -10.98 -20.67
C LEU A 72 4.22 -12.07 -21.73
N ALA A 73 2.96 -12.38 -22.00
CA ALA A 73 2.54 -13.25 -23.09
C ALA A 73 2.53 -12.56 -24.48
N GLY A 74 2.74 -11.25 -24.54
CA GLY A 74 2.85 -10.45 -25.77
C GLY A 74 1.53 -9.90 -26.32
N PHE A 75 0.44 -9.90 -25.54
CA PHE A 75 -0.88 -9.49 -26.00
C PHE A 75 -1.37 -8.15 -25.45
N CYS A 76 -0.92 -7.75 -24.26
CA CYS A 76 -1.31 -6.48 -23.64
C CYS A 76 -0.23 -5.41 -23.85
N THR A 77 -0.63 -4.19 -24.21
CA THR A 77 0.26 -3.03 -24.35
C THR A 77 -0.13 -1.85 -23.47
N LYS A 78 -1.35 -1.84 -22.93
CA LYS A 78 -1.88 -0.75 -22.11
C LYS A 78 -2.71 -1.28 -20.94
N ILE A 79 -2.45 -0.75 -19.75
CA ILE A 79 -3.24 -0.99 -18.52
C ILE A 79 -3.69 0.36 -17.95
N GLU A 80 -4.96 0.48 -17.59
CA GLU A 80 -5.53 1.67 -16.95
C GLU A 80 -6.07 1.27 -15.57
N VAL A 81 -5.66 2.00 -14.54
CA VAL A 81 -6.12 1.84 -13.16
C VAL A 81 -6.79 3.14 -12.74
N THR A 82 -8.04 3.09 -12.29
CA THR A 82 -8.79 4.28 -11.87
C THR A 82 -9.38 4.10 -10.49
N ILE A 83 -9.09 5.04 -9.59
CA ILE A 83 -9.72 5.16 -8.27
C ILE A 83 -10.93 6.08 -8.42
N HIS A 84 -12.11 5.56 -8.14
CA HIS A 84 -13.37 6.26 -8.29
C HIS A 84 -13.76 7.00 -7.00
N VAL A 85 -14.70 7.94 -7.13
CA VAL A 85 -15.16 8.80 -6.02
C VAL A 85 -15.83 8.00 -4.89
N ASP A 86 -16.54 6.94 -5.24
CA ASP A 86 -17.22 6.04 -4.29
C ASP A 86 -16.25 5.13 -3.50
N GLY A 87 -14.95 5.21 -3.79
CA GLY A 87 -13.91 4.38 -3.19
C GLY A 87 -13.71 3.04 -3.91
N SER A 88 -14.42 2.78 -5.01
CA SER A 88 -14.15 1.62 -5.86
C SER A 88 -12.92 1.83 -6.73
N ILE A 89 -12.42 0.74 -7.32
CA ILE A 89 -11.28 0.79 -8.24
C ILE A 89 -11.55 -0.06 -9.47
N SER A 90 -11.13 0.43 -10.62
CA SER A 90 -11.15 -0.31 -11.89
C SER A 90 -9.75 -0.58 -12.42
N VAL A 91 -9.57 -1.75 -13.04
CA VAL A 91 -8.37 -2.15 -13.78
C VAL A 91 -8.81 -2.63 -15.16
N ARG A 92 -8.36 -1.94 -16.20
CA ARG A 92 -8.62 -2.25 -17.60
C ARG A 92 -7.33 -2.63 -18.30
N ASP A 93 -7.34 -3.72 -19.06
CA ASP A 93 -6.27 -4.08 -19.99
C ASP A 93 -6.79 -4.26 -21.42
N ASN A 94 -5.86 -4.19 -22.37
CA ASN A 94 -6.13 -4.50 -23.78
C ASN A 94 -5.54 -5.87 -24.20
N GLY A 95 -5.48 -6.83 -23.27
CA GLY A 95 -5.02 -8.20 -23.54
C GLY A 95 -6.04 -9.02 -24.34
N ARG A 96 -5.94 -10.35 -24.27
CA ARG A 96 -6.84 -11.25 -25.02
C ARG A 96 -8.28 -11.30 -24.49
N GLY A 97 -8.50 -10.85 -23.26
CA GLY A 97 -9.75 -11.04 -22.53
C GLY A 97 -9.90 -12.44 -21.93
N ILE A 98 -10.40 -12.51 -20.69
CA ILE A 98 -10.68 -13.79 -20.00
C ILE A 98 -11.63 -14.65 -20.87
N PRO A 99 -11.37 -15.96 -21.06
CA PRO A 99 -12.25 -16.80 -21.86
C PRO A 99 -13.70 -16.80 -21.35
N THR A 100 -14.66 -16.59 -22.24
CA THR A 100 -16.10 -16.52 -21.92
C THR A 100 -16.86 -17.79 -22.29
N ASP A 101 -16.22 -18.69 -23.04
CA ASP A 101 -16.79 -19.98 -23.45
C ASP A 101 -17.14 -20.87 -22.25
N ILE A 102 -18.12 -21.76 -22.45
CA ILE A 102 -18.47 -22.78 -21.46
C ILE A 102 -17.35 -23.79 -21.34
N HIS A 103 -16.82 -23.96 -20.13
CA HIS A 103 -15.74 -24.91 -19.87
C HIS A 103 -16.23 -26.36 -20.08
N PRO A 104 -15.52 -27.21 -20.85
CA PRO A 104 -16.01 -28.53 -21.26
C PRO A 104 -16.29 -29.49 -20.09
N LYS A 105 -15.46 -29.45 -19.05
CA LYS A 105 -15.59 -30.26 -17.81
C LYS A 105 -16.62 -29.72 -16.81
N TRP A 106 -16.56 -28.43 -16.49
CA TRP A 106 -17.35 -27.81 -15.41
C TRP A 106 -18.70 -27.25 -15.86
N LYS A 107 -18.96 -27.21 -17.17
CA LYS A 107 -20.24 -26.79 -17.76
C LYS A 107 -20.73 -25.40 -17.31
N MET A 108 -19.80 -24.51 -16.99
CA MET A 108 -20.04 -23.11 -16.64
C MET A 108 -19.10 -22.19 -17.44
N PRO A 109 -19.42 -20.90 -17.60
CA PRO A 109 -18.54 -19.96 -18.29
C PRO A 109 -17.15 -19.94 -17.65
N ALA A 110 -16.10 -19.94 -18.48
CA ALA A 110 -14.73 -19.95 -17.98
C ALA A 110 -14.41 -18.69 -17.13
N VAL A 111 -14.96 -17.53 -17.49
CA VAL A 111 -14.86 -16.30 -16.68
C VAL A 111 -15.45 -16.45 -15.28
N GLU A 112 -16.58 -17.13 -15.15
CA GLU A 112 -17.18 -17.42 -13.84
C GLU A 112 -16.27 -18.37 -13.05
N LEU A 113 -15.86 -19.48 -13.68
CA LEU A 113 -14.99 -20.48 -13.07
C LEU A 113 -13.69 -19.88 -12.50
N VAL A 114 -13.03 -18.99 -13.25
CA VAL A 114 -11.78 -18.35 -12.81
C VAL A 114 -11.97 -17.24 -11.78
N LEU A 115 -13.20 -16.80 -11.52
CA LEU A 115 -13.53 -15.79 -10.51
C LEU A 115 -14.21 -16.36 -9.26
N THR A 116 -14.76 -17.59 -9.31
CA THR A 116 -15.48 -18.21 -8.19
C THR A 116 -14.82 -19.45 -7.59
N ASN A 117 -13.98 -20.18 -8.34
CA ASN A 117 -13.45 -21.47 -7.90
C ASN A 117 -11.95 -21.41 -7.64
N LEU A 118 -11.52 -21.56 -6.38
CA LEU A 118 -10.10 -21.61 -6.03
C LEU A 118 -9.35 -22.66 -6.86
N HIS A 119 -8.11 -22.34 -7.23
CA HIS A 119 -7.24 -23.20 -8.05
C HIS A 119 -7.75 -23.51 -9.46
N ALA A 120 -8.66 -22.70 -10.01
CA ALA A 120 -9.04 -22.73 -11.42
C ALA A 120 -8.35 -21.60 -12.21
N GLY A 121 -7.59 -21.92 -13.25
CA GLY A 121 -6.94 -20.92 -14.11
C GLY A 121 -6.06 -21.51 -15.20
N GLY A 122 -5.80 -20.73 -16.26
CA GLY A 122 -4.93 -21.15 -17.38
C GLY A 122 -3.43 -21.21 -17.03
N LYS A 123 -3.05 -20.82 -15.81
CA LYS A 123 -1.67 -20.70 -15.35
C LYS A 123 -1.08 -22.00 -14.75
N PHE A 124 -1.90 -23.04 -14.59
CA PHE A 124 -1.47 -24.35 -14.04
C PHE A 124 -0.93 -25.33 -15.10
N GLY A 125 -1.06 -25.00 -16.40
CA GLY A 125 -0.52 -25.80 -17.50
C GLY A 125 0.52 -25.02 -18.30
N GLN A 126 1.44 -25.73 -18.97
CA GLN A 126 2.53 -25.12 -19.77
C GLN A 126 2.06 -24.35 -21.02
N GLY A 127 0.76 -24.27 -21.31
CA GLY A 127 0.25 -23.85 -22.63
C GLY A 127 0.01 -22.36 -22.85
N ALA A 128 -0.43 -21.60 -21.82
CA ALA A 128 -0.94 -20.24 -22.04
C ALA A 128 0.00 -19.11 -21.55
N TYR A 129 0.82 -19.37 -20.52
CA TYR A 129 1.76 -18.40 -19.95
C TYR A 129 3.07 -19.10 -19.59
N LYS A 130 4.14 -18.87 -20.38
CA LYS A 130 5.47 -19.46 -20.12
C LYS A 130 6.18 -18.80 -18.94
N TYR A 131 6.03 -17.48 -18.80
CA TYR A 131 6.55 -16.68 -17.69
C TYR A 131 5.38 -15.98 -17.02
N SER A 132 5.08 -16.33 -15.78
CA SER A 132 3.99 -15.72 -15.01
C SER A 132 4.39 -15.60 -13.55
N GLY A 133 3.97 -14.50 -12.92
CA GLY A 133 4.11 -14.30 -11.48
C GLY A 133 2.99 -14.96 -10.66
N GLY A 134 1.85 -15.30 -11.29
CA GLY A 134 0.63 -15.76 -10.63
C GLY A 134 0.42 -17.28 -10.68
N LEU A 135 1.18 -18.05 -9.91
CA LEU A 135 1.11 -19.53 -9.99
C LEU A 135 -0.02 -20.20 -9.20
N HIS A 136 -0.54 -19.54 -8.17
CA HIS A 136 -1.48 -20.20 -7.25
C HIS A 136 -2.93 -20.17 -7.73
N GLY A 137 -3.27 -19.33 -8.72
CA GLY A 137 -4.61 -19.23 -9.30
C GLY A 137 -5.67 -18.70 -8.33
N VAL A 138 -5.28 -17.90 -7.33
CA VAL A 138 -6.16 -17.47 -6.22
C VAL A 138 -6.45 -15.96 -6.24
N GLY A 139 -5.55 -15.13 -6.80
CA GLY A 139 -5.57 -13.65 -6.77
C GLY A 139 -6.91 -12.95 -7.00
N ALA A 140 -7.34 -12.84 -8.27
CA ALA A 140 -8.58 -12.14 -8.62
C ALA A 140 -9.85 -12.72 -7.94
N LYS A 141 -9.81 -14.00 -7.55
CA LYS A 141 -10.90 -14.65 -6.83
C LYS A 141 -10.97 -14.18 -5.38
N CYS A 142 -9.83 -13.96 -4.74
CA CYS A 142 -9.77 -13.31 -3.43
C CYS A 142 -10.30 -11.88 -3.51
N THR A 143 -9.94 -11.13 -4.55
CA THR A 143 -10.52 -9.80 -4.78
C THR A 143 -12.04 -9.87 -4.88
N ASN A 144 -12.59 -10.79 -5.67
CA ASN A 144 -14.04 -11.02 -5.73
C ASN A 144 -14.64 -11.40 -4.36
N ALA A 145 -14.02 -12.33 -3.63
CA ALA A 145 -14.47 -12.78 -2.32
C ALA A 145 -14.50 -11.65 -1.28
N LEU A 146 -13.49 -10.77 -1.31
CA LEU A 146 -13.24 -9.72 -0.32
C LEU A 146 -13.84 -8.37 -0.72
N SER A 147 -14.63 -8.34 -1.81
CA SER A 147 -15.35 -7.15 -2.27
C SER A 147 -16.83 -7.21 -1.89
N GLU A 148 -17.42 -6.06 -1.59
CA GLU A 148 -18.87 -5.93 -1.42
C GLU A 148 -19.57 -6.25 -2.75
N TRP A 149 -19.08 -5.65 -3.84
CA TRP A 149 -19.46 -5.98 -5.22
C TRP A 149 -18.23 -6.03 -6.12
N PHE A 150 -18.30 -6.84 -7.18
CA PHE A 150 -17.25 -7.04 -8.17
C PHE A 150 -17.90 -7.22 -9.55
N LYS A 151 -17.44 -6.47 -10.55
CA LYS A 151 -17.91 -6.53 -11.94
C LYS A 151 -16.76 -6.93 -12.85
N ALA A 152 -17.05 -7.80 -13.82
CA ALA A 152 -16.13 -8.19 -14.87
C ALA A 152 -16.76 -7.94 -16.24
N GLU A 153 -16.09 -7.14 -17.06
CA GLU A 153 -16.41 -6.92 -18.45
C GLU A 153 -15.29 -7.48 -19.32
N VAL A 154 -15.65 -8.31 -20.30
CA VAL A 154 -14.72 -8.91 -21.23
C VAL A 154 -15.08 -8.50 -22.65
N SER A 155 -14.15 -7.83 -23.32
CA SER A 155 -14.24 -7.55 -24.76
C SER A 155 -13.54 -8.67 -25.52
N ARG A 156 -14.32 -9.49 -26.25
CA ARG A 156 -13.80 -10.64 -27.03
C ARG A 156 -14.78 -11.03 -28.13
N ASP A 157 -14.26 -11.51 -29.26
CA ASP A 157 -15.06 -11.97 -30.41
C ASP A 157 -16.05 -10.93 -30.93
N GLY A 158 -15.68 -9.64 -30.87
CA GLY A 158 -16.51 -8.52 -31.28
C GLY A 158 -17.69 -8.20 -30.35
N LYS A 159 -17.74 -8.80 -29.16
CA LYS A 159 -18.79 -8.60 -28.15
C LYS A 159 -18.20 -8.13 -26.83
N VAL A 160 -19.02 -7.41 -26.06
CA VAL A 160 -18.75 -7.08 -24.67
C VAL A 160 -19.65 -7.94 -23.78
N TYR A 161 -19.01 -8.81 -23.00
CA TYR A 161 -19.66 -9.67 -22.03
C TYR A 161 -19.55 -9.04 -20.65
N HIS A 162 -20.63 -9.05 -19.87
CA HIS A 162 -20.68 -8.54 -18.50
C HIS A 162 -21.11 -9.64 -17.53
N MET A 163 -20.50 -9.63 -16.35
CA MET A 163 -20.83 -10.49 -15.23
C MET A 163 -20.61 -9.74 -13.91
N ALA A 164 -21.51 -9.91 -12.95
CA ALA A 164 -21.41 -9.26 -11.64
C ALA A 164 -21.49 -10.27 -10.49
N PHE A 165 -20.83 -9.92 -9.40
CA PHE A 165 -20.70 -10.73 -8.20
C PHE A 165 -20.84 -9.83 -6.96
N ALA A 166 -21.27 -10.44 -5.85
CA ALA A 166 -21.26 -9.83 -4.53
C ALA A 166 -20.67 -10.82 -3.53
N ARG A 167 -19.61 -10.39 -2.81
CA ARG A 167 -18.95 -11.22 -1.78
C ARG A 167 -18.55 -12.61 -2.28
N GLY A 168 -18.04 -12.70 -3.51
CA GLY A 168 -17.62 -13.95 -4.15
C GLY A 168 -18.74 -14.79 -4.77
N LYS A 169 -20.01 -14.36 -4.70
CA LYS A 169 -21.15 -15.07 -5.28
C LYS A 169 -21.63 -14.38 -6.55
N THR A 170 -21.92 -15.16 -7.60
CA THR A 170 -22.50 -14.64 -8.85
C THR A 170 -23.87 -14.02 -8.60
N THR A 171 -24.03 -12.74 -8.90
CA THR A 171 -25.32 -12.02 -8.82
C THR A 171 -25.97 -11.92 -10.20
N ASP A 172 -25.17 -11.56 -11.22
CA ASP A 172 -25.61 -11.49 -12.60
C ASP A 172 -24.86 -12.52 -13.44
N LYS A 173 -25.61 -13.36 -14.15
CA LYS A 173 -25.02 -14.34 -15.08
C LYS A 173 -24.37 -13.63 -16.26
N LEU A 174 -23.44 -14.32 -16.92
CA LEU A 174 -22.76 -13.82 -18.12
C LEU A 174 -23.79 -13.39 -19.18
N THR A 175 -23.78 -12.11 -19.53
CA THR A 175 -24.68 -11.54 -20.54
C THR A 175 -23.89 -10.69 -21.53
N VAL A 176 -24.37 -10.62 -22.78
CA VAL A 176 -23.82 -9.69 -23.77
C VAL A 176 -24.51 -8.35 -23.57
N ILE A 177 -23.72 -7.31 -23.33
CA ILE A 177 -24.19 -5.93 -23.10
C ILE A 177 -23.99 -5.04 -24.32
N GLY A 178 -23.08 -5.41 -25.24
CA GLY A 178 -22.85 -4.65 -26.45
C GLY A 178 -21.99 -5.38 -27.48
N GLU A 179 -21.88 -4.75 -28.66
CA GLU A 179 -20.95 -5.13 -29.71
C GLU A 179 -19.82 -4.10 -29.79
N VAL A 180 -18.65 -4.57 -30.22
CA VAL A 180 -17.44 -3.77 -30.36
C VAL A 180 -17.28 -3.39 -31.83
N LYS A 181 -17.22 -2.08 -32.14
CA LYS A 181 -17.10 -1.60 -33.53
C LYS A 181 -15.88 -2.17 -34.23
N ASN A 182 -14.74 -2.19 -33.55
CA ASN A 182 -13.54 -2.86 -34.03
C ASN A 182 -13.46 -4.27 -33.45
N LYS A 183 -13.69 -5.29 -34.27
CA LYS A 183 -13.60 -6.71 -33.87
C LYS A 183 -12.21 -7.14 -33.37
N LYS A 184 -11.18 -6.32 -33.57
CA LYS A 184 -9.82 -6.54 -33.03
C LYS A 184 -9.65 -6.02 -31.60
N THR A 185 -10.56 -5.19 -31.09
CA THR A 185 -10.47 -4.69 -29.72
C THR A 185 -10.84 -5.81 -28.76
N THR A 186 -9.87 -6.20 -27.95
CA THR A 186 -10.00 -7.20 -26.91
C THR A 186 -9.51 -6.64 -25.58
N GLY A 187 -9.91 -7.25 -24.48
CA GLY A 187 -9.45 -6.83 -23.16
C GLY A 187 -10.38 -7.26 -22.03
N THR A 188 -9.95 -6.97 -20.82
CA THR A 188 -10.74 -7.18 -19.61
C THR A 188 -10.81 -5.88 -18.81
N LEU A 189 -11.99 -5.54 -18.30
CA LEU A 189 -12.19 -4.52 -17.28
C LEU A 189 -12.74 -5.21 -16.03
N ILE A 190 -12.03 -5.03 -14.91
CA ILE A 190 -12.47 -5.48 -13.59
C ILE A 190 -12.69 -4.24 -12.73
N THR A 191 -13.87 -4.11 -12.14
CA THR A 191 -14.21 -3.02 -11.22
C THR A 191 -14.73 -3.60 -9.91
N PHE A 192 -14.23 -3.15 -8.77
CA PHE A 192 -14.65 -3.69 -7.48
C PHE A 192 -14.60 -2.67 -6.34
N LEU A 193 -15.45 -2.88 -5.33
CA LEU A 193 -15.45 -2.12 -4.08
C LEU A 193 -15.11 -3.07 -2.91
N PRO A 194 -14.02 -2.82 -2.16
CA PRO A 194 -13.64 -3.62 -0.99
C PRO A 194 -14.75 -3.70 0.06
N ASP A 195 -14.92 -4.87 0.70
CA ASP A 195 -15.98 -5.07 1.70
C ASP A 195 -15.62 -4.42 3.04
N PRO A 196 -16.37 -3.40 3.52
CA PRO A 196 -16.08 -2.73 4.79
C PRO A 196 -16.27 -3.62 6.02
N THR A 197 -16.93 -4.78 5.88
CA THR A 197 -17.03 -5.77 6.96
C THR A 197 -15.74 -6.57 7.17
N ILE A 198 -14.85 -6.57 6.19
CA ILE A 198 -13.55 -7.25 6.25
C ILE A 198 -12.44 -6.23 6.50
N PHE A 199 -12.43 -5.14 5.73
CA PHE A 199 -11.46 -4.06 5.86
C PHE A 199 -11.96 -3.01 6.86
N THR A 200 -11.86 -3.32 8.14
CA THR A 200 -12.38 -2.46 9.23
C THR A 200 -11.45 -1.30 9.58
N ILE A 201 -10.16 -1.40 9.22
CA ILE A 201 -9.17 -0.34 9.47
C ILE A 201 -9.31 0.79 8.45
N THR A 202 -9.37 0.46 7.16
CA THR A 202 -9.53 1.44 6.07
C THR A 202 -10.01 0.75 4.81
N THR A 203 -10.88 1.44 4.07
CA THR A 203 -11.28 1.09 2.69
C THR A 203 -10.73 2.10 1.67
N GLU A 204 -9.87 3.02 2.11
CA GLU A 204 -9.36 4.11 1.28
C GLU A 204 -8.04 3.72 0.58
N PHE A 205 -8.07 3.65 -0.75
CA PHE A 205 -6.86 3.46 -1.55
C PHE A 205 -5.96 4.71 -1.53
N LYS A 206 -4.65 4.50 -1.37
CA LYS A 206 -3.62 5.54 -1.34
C LYS A 206 -2.94 5.64 -2.71
N PHE A 207 -3.14 6.77 -3.38
CA PHE A 207 -2.62 7.02 -4.73
C PHE A 207 -1.11 6.79 -4.83
N GLU A 208 -0.31 7.38 -3.93
CA GLU A 208 1.16 7.30 -3.96
C GLU A 208 1.68 5.86 -3.91
N ARG A 209 0.97 5.00 -3.17
CA ARG A 209 1.33 3.60 -3.00
C ARG A 209 1.08 2.80 -4.27
N LEU A 210 -0.07 3.03 -4.91
CA LEU A 210 -0.38 2.46 -6.22
C LEU A 210 0.57 3.01 -7.29
N ALA A 211 0.80 4.33 -7.33
CA ALA A 211 1.68 4.99 -8.28
C ALA A 211 3.10 4.42 -8.23
N ALA A 212 3.67 4.26 -7.03
CA ALA A 212 4.99 3.65 -6.85
C ALA A 212 5.03 2.22 -7.45
N ARG A 213 4.04 1.38 -7.13
CA ARG A 213 3.99 0.00 -7.62
C ARG A 213 3.78 -0.10 -9.14
N LEU A 214 2.87 0.70 -9.70
CA LEU A 214 2.59 0.71 -11.14
C LEU A 214 3.79 1.24 -11.93
N ARG A 215 4.51 2.23 -11.38
CA ARG A 215 5.77 2.75 -11.96
C ARG A 215 6.85 1.67 -12.01
N GLU A 216 7.05 0.91 -10.93
CA GLU A 216 7.96 -0.24 -10.91
C GLU A 216 7.59 -1.26 -11.99
N LEU A 217 6.30 -1.60 -12.12
CA LEU A 217 5.83 -2.55 -13.12
C LEU A 217 6.09 -2.06 -14.55
N ALA A 218 5.91 -0.77 -14.83
CA ALA A 218 6.21 -0.19 -16.14
C ALA A 218 7.72 -0.26 -16.47
N PHE A 219 8.61 -0.08 -15.49
CA PHE A 219 10.05 -0.25 -15.72
C PHE A 219 10.46 -1.71 -16.02
N LEU A 220 9.86 -2.67 -15.31
CA LEU A 220 10.16 -4.09 -15.46
C LEU A 220 9.63 -4.68 -16.77
N ASN A 221 8.69 -3.99 -17.41
CA ASN A 221 8.01 -4.41 -18.62
C ASN A 221 8.12 -3.32 -19.70
N PRO A 222 9.27 -3.23 -20.39
CA PRO A 222 9.51 -2.19 -21.39
C PRO A 222 8.45 -2.20 -22.49
N GLY A 223 7.92 -1.02 -22.82
CA GLY A 223 6.88 -0.88 -23.86
C GLY A 223 5.45 -1.10 -23.38
N LEU A 224 5.23 -1.37 -22.08
CA LEU A 224 3.91 -1.35 -21.46
C LEU A 224 3.57 0.08 -21.00
N GLU A 225 2.40 0.59 -21.39
CA GLU A 225 1.84 1.84 -20.87
C GLU A 225 0.91 1.53 -19.68
N ILE A 226 1.15 2.16 -18.54
CA ILE A 226 0.28 2.05 -17.37
C ILE A 226 -0.20 3.44 -16.96
N THR A 227 -1.51 3.65 -16.91
CA THR A 227 -2.12 4.92 -16.47
C THR A 227 -2.79 4.73 -15.11
N LEU A 228 -2.52 5.62 -14.16
CA LEU A 228 -3.23 5.71 -12.88
C LEU A 228 -4.02 7.04 -12.82
N THR A 229 -5.31 6.95 -12.54
CA THR A 229 -6.19 8.13 -12.39
C THR A 229 -6.88 8.08 -11.03
N ASP A 230 -6.91 9.21 -10.32
CA ASP A 230 -7.68 9.41 -9.10
C ASP A 230 -8.75 10.48 -9.32
N GLU A 231 -10.01 10.04 -9.37
CA GLU A 231 -11.17 10.90 -9.64
C GLU A 231 -11.66 11.63 -8.38
N ARG A 232 -11.12 11.32 -7.20
CA ARG A 232 -11.53 11.95 -5.93
C ARG A 232 -11.07 13.41 -5.84
N ALA A 233 -9.90 13.71 -6.41
CA ALA A 233 -9.31 15.06 -6.44
C ALA A 233 -9.84 15.90 -7.60
N ASP A 234 -9.81 17.23 -7.46
CA ASP A 234 -10.15 18.18 -8.52
C ASP A 234 -8.99 19.18 -8.76
N PRO A 235 -8.38 19.22 -9.97
CA PRO A 235 -8.61 18.30 -11.09
C PRO A 235 -8.17 16.87 -10.75
N ALA A 236 -8.75 15.89 -11.45
CA ALA A 236 -8.42 14.47 -11.27
C ALA A 236 -6.91 14.26 -11.42
N LYS A 237 -6.29 13.59 -10.44
CA LYS A 237 -4.86 13.34 -10.44
C LYS A 237 -4.56 12.20 -11.41
N LYS A 238 -3.81 12.46 -12.47
CA LYS A 238 -3.46 11.46 -13.49
C LYS A 238 -1.95 11.35 -13.64
N GLU A 239 -1.44 10.13 -13.56
CA GLU A 239 -0.05 9.79 -13.90
C GLU A 239 -0.03 8.69 -14.97
N THR A 240 0.90 8.78 -15.91
CA THR A 240 1.10 7.77 -16.96
C THR A 240 2.56 7.35 -16.97
N PHE A 241 2.78 6.04 -16.92
CA PHE A 241 4.09 5.41 -16.85
C PHE A 241 4.35 4.65 -18.15
N PHE A 242 5.41 5.02 -18.85
CA PHE A 242 5.84 4.35 -20.08
C PHE A 242 7.35 4.51 -20.23
N TYR A 243 8.07 3.39 -20.17
CA TYR A 243 9.53 3.38 -20.16
C TYR A 243 10.06 2.45 -21.26
N LYS A 244 10.84 3.00 -22.20
CA LYS A 244 11.31 2.26 -23.39
C LYS A 244 12.56 1.44 -23.10
N HIS A 245 13.46 1.97 -22.28
CA HIS A 245 14.70 1.33 -21.87
C HIS A 245 14.57 0.59 -20.53
N GLY A 246 13.34 0.52 -19.98
CA GLY A 246 12.96 -0.31 -18.85
C GLY A 246 13.84 -0.14 -17.62
N ILE A 247 14.49 -1.22 -17.20
CA ILE A 247 15.31 -1.29 -16.00
C ILE A 247 16.47 -0.28 -16.02
N GLU A 248 16.99 0.10 -17.19
CA GLU A 248 18.03 1.14 -17.29
C GLU A 248 17.51 2.51 -16.84
N GLU A 249 16.29 2.88 -17.23
CA GLU A 249 15.65 4.12 -16.76
C GLU A 249 15.31 4.02 -15.27
N PHE A 250 14.96 2.83 -14.78
CA PHE A 250 14.68 2.64 -13.36
C PHE A 250 15.90 2.93 -12.50
N VAL A 251 17.07 2.37 -12.85
CA VAL A 251 18.31 2.62 -12.12
C VAL A 251 18.72 4.09 -12.19
N LYS A 252 18.52 4.75 -13.34
CA LYS A 252 18.76 6.20 -13.48
C LYS A 252 17.85 7.01 -12.56
N GLN A 253 16.55 6.70 -12.52
CA GLN A 253 15.60 7.38 -11.65
C GLN A 253 15.96 7.22 -10.17
N LEU A 254 16.33 6.02 -9.75
CA LEU A 254 16.82 5.76 -8.39
C LEU A 254 18.11 6.53 -8.05
N GLY A 255 18.87 6.92 -9.08
CA GLY A 255 20.10 7.70 -9.00
C GLY A 255 19.93 9.21 -9.16
N GLU A 256 18.76 9.75 -9.53
CA GLU A 256 18.57 11.18 -9.85
C GLU A 256 18.98 12.13 -8.72
N ASN A 257 18.70 11.74 -7.47
CA ASN A 257 19.03 12.53 -6.28
C ASN A 257 20.39 12.15 -5.66
N LYS A 258 21.24 11.40 -6.36
CA LYS A 258 22.53 10.90 -5.85
C LYS A 258 23.67 11.27 -6.81
N GLN A 259 24.88 11.46 -6.28
CA GLN A 259 26.04 11.74 -7.12
C GLN A 259 26.59 10.42 -7.68
N VAL A 260 26.32 10.15 -8.96
CA VAL A 260 26.75 8.92 -9.63
C VAL A 260 28.26 8.92 -9.93
N LEU A 261 28.93 7.78 -9.77
CA LEU A 261 30.36 7.62 -10.05
C LEU A 261 30.67 7.55 -11.55
N HIS A 262 29.72 7.00 -12.30
CA HIS A 262 29.80 6.83 -13.73
C HIS A 262 28.44 7.15 -14.37
N PRO A 263 28.43 7.83 -15.54
CA PRO A 263 27.20 8.41 -16.10
C PRO A 263 26.26 7.35 -16.68
N LYS A 264 26.79 6.26 -17.25
CA LYS A 264 25.99 5.18 -17.84
C LYS A 264 25.89 4.00 -16.87
N PRO A 265 24.69 3.46 -16.59
CA PRO A 265 24.53 2.21 -15.86
C PRO A 265 25.21 1.04 -16.58
N ILE A 266 25.66 0.06 -15.80
CA ILE A 266 26.19 -1.21 -16.32
C ILE A 266 24.99 -2.12 -16.55
N VAL A 267 24.77 -2.53 -17.81
CA VAL A 267 23.65 -3.38 -18.21
C VAL A 267 24.19 -4.76 -18.60
N ILE A 268 23.67 -5.80 -17.95
CA ILE A 268 23.99 -7.19 -18.22
C ILE A 268 22.67 -7.93 -18.44
N SER A 269 22.39 -8.24 -19.70
CA SER A 269 21.20 -8.99 -20.12
C SER A 269 21.61 -10.25 -20.85
N ARG A 270 21.21 -11.42 -20.34
CA ARG A 270 21.40 -12.71 -21.01
C ARG A 270 20.26 -13.68 -20.73
N GLN A 271 20.03 -14.56 -21.70
CA GLN A 271 19.20 -15.73 -21.52
C GLN A 271 20.09 -16.97 -21.38
N ARG A 272 19.81 -17.81 -20.39
CA ARG A 272 20.47 -19.10 -20.18
C ARG A 272 19.49 -20.09 -19.57
N ASP A 273 19.44 -21.31 -20.12
CA ASP A 273 18.59 -22.40 -19.62
C ASP A 273 17.10 -21.99 -19.47
N GLU A 274 16.58 -21.28 -20.48
CA GLU A 274 15.23 -20.68 -20.49
C GLU A 274 14.96 -19.58 -19.44
N VAL A 275 15.96 -19.20 -18.66
CA VAL A 275 15.88 -18.09 -17.70
C VAL A 275 16.45 -16.82 -18.34
N PHE A 276 15.67 -15.75 -18.35
CA PHE A 276 16.17 -14.42 -18.69
C PHE A 276 16.66 -13.72 -17.43
N ILE A 277 17.84 -13.11 -17.51
CA ILE A 277 18.45 -12.39 -16.40
C ILE A 277 18.83 -11.01 -16.91
N ASP A 278 18.24 -10.00 -16.31
CA ASP A 278 18.57 -8.59 -16.51
C ASP A 278 19.12 -8.03 -15.20
N VAL A 279 20.39 -7.63 -15.23
CA VAL A 279 21.06 -6.96 -14.12
C VAL A 279 21.50 -5.58 -14.61
N VAL A 280 20.93 -4.55 -14.00
CA VAL A 280 21.38 -3.17 -14.24
C VAL A 280 21.85 -2.58 -12.94
N LEU A 281 23.07 -2.02 -12.96
CA LEU A 281 23.64 -1.43 -11.76
C LEU A 281 24.40 -0.13 -12.00
N GLN A 282 24.43 0.71 -10.98
CA GLN A 282 25.12 1.98 -10.99
C GLN A 282 25.63 2.33 -9.60
N TYR A 283 26.91 2.68 -9.51
CA TYR A 283 27.52 3.16 -8.27
C TYR A 283 27.30 4.67 -8.09
N ASN A 284 27.07 5.07 -6.84
CA ASN A 284 26.97 6.45 -6.40
C ASN A 284 27.84 6.69 -5.16
N ASP A 285 27.92 7.93 -4.72
CA ASP A 285 28.74 8.38 -3.59
C ASP A 285 28.17 8.01 -2.20
N SER A 286 26.92 7.54 -2.13
CA SER A 286 26.29 7.16 -0.86
C SER A 286 26.90 5.91 -0.23
N TYR A 287 26.54 5.67 1.03
CA TYR A 287 27.06 4.57 1.85
C TYR A 287 26.10 3.38 1.92
N ASN A 288 24.87 3.53 1.41
CA ASN A 288 23.86 2.48 1.46
C ASN A 288 23.75 1.78 0.11
N ASP A 289 23.57 0.46 0.17
CA ASP A 289 23.20 -0.33 -0.99
C ASP A 289 21.68 -0.34 -1.19
N GLN A 290 21.25 -0.31 -2.45
CA GLN A 290 19.86 -0.42 -2.86
C GLN A 290 19.78 -1.45 -3.98
N ILE A 291 19.62 -2.72 -3.60
CA ILE A 291 19.45 -3.82 -4.53
C ILE A 291 17.98 -4.23 -4.52
N LEU A 292 17.32 -4.12 -5.67
CA LEU A 292 15.91 -4.46 -5.87
C LEU A 292 15.83 -5.75 -6.70
N PRO A 293 15.59 -6.91 -6.06
CA PRO A 293 15.43 -8.18 -6.74
C PRO A 293 13.97 -8.43 -7.15
N PHE A 294 13.78 -8.92 -8.37
CA PHE A 294 12.49 -9.25 -8.96
C PHE A 294 12.54 -10.62 -9.65
N ALA A 295 11.46 -11.39 -9.50
CA ALA A 295 11.23 -12.64 -10.21
C ALA A 295 9.86 -12.58 -10.92
N ASN A 296 9.84 -12.72 -12.24
CA ASN A 296 8.63 -12.59 -13.08
C ASN A 296 7.83 -11.31 -12.77
N SER A 297 8.52 -10.16 -12.69
CA SER A 297 7.94 -8.83 -12.38
C SER A 297 7.37 -8.67 -10.95
N ILE A 298 7.62 -9.64 -10.07
CA ILE A 298 7.23 -9.60 -8.65
C ILE A 298 8.44 -9.23 -7.80
N ALA A 299 8.27 -8.28 -6.88
CA ALA A 299 9.33 -7.85 -5.97
C ALA A 299 9.59 -8.92 -4.89
N ASN A 300 10.86 -9.20 -4.63
CA ASN A 300 11.27 -10.17 -3.61
C ASN A 300 12.07 -9.46 -2.49
N PRO A 301 11.44 -8.67 -1.61
CA PRO A 301 12.14 -7.85 -0.61
C PRO A 301 13.01 -8.66 0.36
N ASP A 302 12.65 -9.93 0.63
CA ASP A 302 13.44 -10.85 1.45
C ASP A 302 14.53 -11.58 0.64
N GLY A 303 14.65 -11.25 -0.64
CA GLY A 303 15.66 -11.74 -1.56
C GLY A 303 15.35 -13.16 -2.06
N GLY A 304 16.34 -14.04 -1.94
CA GLY A 304 16.25 -15.42 -2.43
C GLY A 304 17.50 -15.82 -3.20
N THR A 305 17.41 -16.96 -3.87
CA THR A 305 18.55 -17.62 -4.55
C THR A 305 19.22 -16.74 -5.60
N HIS A 306 18.43 -16.09 -6.47
CA HIS A 306 18.92 -15.08 -7.42
C HIS A 306 19.75 -13.95 -6.78
N LEU A 307 19.31 -13.38 -5.66
CA LEU A 307 20.05 -12.30 -4.97
C LEU A 307 21.37 -12.81 -4.37
N THR A 308 21.36 -14.00 -3.77
CA THR A 308 22.57 -14.65 -3.24
C THR A 308 23.60 -14.89 -4.35
N GLY A 309 23.14 -15.38 -5.50
CA GLY A 309 23.96 -15.63 -6.68
C GLY A 309 24.63 -14.37 -7.19
N PHE A 310 23.86 -13.28 -7.32
CA PHE A 310 24.35 -11.97 -7.72
C PHE A 310 25.37 -11.40 -6.73
N ARG A 311 25.08 -11.39 -5.42
CA ARG A 311 25.99 -10.88 -4.38
C ARG A 311 27.33 -11.59 -4.39
N THR A 312 27.30 -12.90 -4.57
CA THR A 312 28.49 -13.76 -4.63
C THR A 312 29.30 -13.46 -5.90
N ALA A 313 28.65 -13.33 -7.05
CA ALA A 313 29.30 -13.00 -8.32
C ALA A 313 29.96 -11.63 -8.30
N LEU A 314 29.26 -10.61 -7.80
CA LEU A 314 29.77 -9.24 -7.69
C LEU A 314 31.04 -9.19 -6.82
N THR A 315 31.00 -9.86 -5.66
CA THR A 315 32.15 -9.91 -4.74
C THR A 315 33.34 -10.65 -5.36
N LYS A 316 33.10 -11.75 -6.08
CA LYS A 316 34.15 -12.50 -6.79
C LYS A 316 34.76 -11.69 -7.93
N ALA A 317 33.94 -11.04 -8.76
CA ALA A 317 34.39 -10.27 -9.91
C ALA A 317 35.33 -9.13 -9.49
N ILE A 318 34.94 -8.33 -8.49
CA ILE A 318 35.77 -7.21 -8.01
C ILE A 318 37.09 -7.70 -7.39
N ASN A 319 37.04 -8.75 -6.56
CA ASN A 319 38.25 -9.30 -5.94
C ASN A 319 39.22 -9.92 -6.94
N GLN A 320 38.71 -10.55 -8.00
CA GLN A 320 39.56 -11.12 -9.03
C GLN A 320 40.16 -10.03 -9.91
N TYR A 321 39.36 -9.07 -10.34
CA TYR A 321 39.83 -7.95 -11.13
C TYR A 321 40.90 -7.12 -10.40
N SER A 322 40.76 -6.94 -9.08
CA SER A 322 41.74 -6.21 -8.27
C SER A 322 43.08 -6.95 -8.17
N ARG A 323 43.06 -8.28 -8.05
CA ARG A 323 44.27 -9.13 -8.03
C ARG A 323 44.96 -9.18 -9.38
N GLN A 324 44.21 -9.34 -10.47
CA GLN A 324 44.76 -9.40 -11.83
C GLN A 324 45.44 -8.09 -12.25
N ASN A 325 44.93 -6.95 -11.78
CA ASN A 325 45.44 -5.62 -12.13
C ASN A 325 46.33 -4.98 -11.04
N ASN A 326 46.75 -5.74 -10.01
CA ASN A 326 47.59 -5.26 -8.91
C ASN A 326 47.10 -3.97 -8.23
N LEU A 327 45.77 -3.82 -8.06
CA LEU A 327 45.17 -2.61 -7.50
C LEU A 327 45.16 -2.58 -5.96
N LEU A 328 45.37 -3.74 -5.31
CA LEU A 328 45.38 -3.90 -3.86
C LEU A 328 46.83 -3.84 -3.34
N LYS A 329 47.12 -2.97 -2.38
CA LYS A 329 48.45 -2.89 -1.74
C LYS A 329 48.50 -3.81 -0.51
N GLU A 330 49.69 -4.24 -0.08
CA GLU A 330 49.85 -5.11 1.10
C GLU A 330 49.29 -4.54 2.41
N LYS A 331 49.22 -3.20 2.54
CA LYS A 331 48.68 -2.52 3.73
C LYS A 331 47.16 -2.34 3.70
N ASP A 332 46.51 -2.65 2.58
CA ASP A 332 45.07 -2.45 2.42
C ASP A 332 44.28 -3.59 3.07
N PRO A 333 43.12 -3.29 3.68
CA PRO A 333 42.27 -4.31 4.28
C PRO A 333 41.66 -5.23 3.22
N SER A 334 41.27 -6.43 3.65
CA SER A 334 40.53 -7.36 2.81
C SER A 334 39.16 -6.79 2.42
N ILE A 335 38.81 -6.91 1.15
CA ILE A 335 37.52 -6.46 0.62
C ILE A 335 36.46 -7.52 0.90
N SER A 336 35.45 -7.16 1.67
CA SER A 336 34.29 -7.99 1.96
C SER A 336 33.15 -7.73 0.97
N GLY A 337 32.13 -8.59 0.98
CA GLY A 337 30.95 -8.39 0.14
C GLY A 337 30.12 -7.16 0.51
N ASP A 338 30.13 -6.74 1.78
CA ASP A 338 29.47 -5.51 2.23
C ASP A 338 30.16 -4.27 1.61
N ASP A 339 31.50 -4.25 1.62
CA ASP A 339 32.30 -3.15 1.06
C ASP A 339 32.03 -2.96 -0.45
N VAL A 340 31.83 -4.08 -1.15
CA VAL A 340 31.55 -4.11 -2.60
C VAL A 340 30.19 -3.52 -2.96
N ARG A 341 29.21 -3.64 -2.06
CA ARG A 341 27.84 -3.16 -2.28
C ARG A 341 27.64 -1.70 -1.87
N GLU A 342 28.57 -1.12 -1.12
CA GLU A 342 28.45 0.26 -0.65
C GLU A 342 28.17 1.23 -1.82
N GLY A 343 27.07 1.99 -1.72
CA GLY A 343 26.65 2.94 -2.74
C GLY A 343 26.22 2.32 -4.07
N LEU A 344 25.88 1.03 -4.09
CA LEU A 344 25.36 0.35 -5.26
C LEU A 344 23.85 0.54 -5.37
N ILE A 345 23.37 1.06 -6.51
CA ILE A 345 21.99 0.85 -6.96
C ILE A 345 22.02 -0.31 -7.94
N CYS A 346 21.18 -1.31 -7.72
CA CYS A 346 21.04 -2.44 -8.62
C CYS A 346 19.59 -2.87 -8.73
N VAL A 347 19.13 -3.12 -9.95
CA VAL A 347 17.87 -3.83 -10.20
C VAL A 347 18.22 -5.15 -10.86
N LEU A 348 17.82 -6.24 -10.20
CA LEU A 348 18.01 -7.62 -10.64
C LEU A 348 16.65 -8.18 -11.00
N SER A 349 16.38 -8.40 -12.28
CA SER A 349 15.13 -9.00 -12.76
C SER A 349 15.41 -10.35 -13.39
N VAL A 350 14.75 -11.40 -12.87
CA VAL A 350 14.82 -12.75 -13.44
C VAL A 350 13.46 -13.16 -13.98
N LYS A 351 13.43 -13.71 -15.20
CA LYS A 351 12.23 -14.36 -15.76
C LYS A 351 12.49 -15.84 -15.91
N LEU A 352 11.72 -16.66 -15.22
CA LEU A 352 11.92 -18.11 -15.14
C LEU A 352 10.60 -18.87 -15.28
N PRO A 353 10.63 -20.09 -15.87
CA PRO A 353 9.51 -21.00 -15.82
C PRO A 353 9.35 -21.54 -14.39
N ASN A 354 8.09 -21.70 -13.93
CA ASN A 354 7.75 -22.33 -12.65
C ASN A 354 8.51 -21.78 -11.41
N PRO A 355 8.44 -20.46 -11.13
CA PRO A 355 9.06 -19.90 -9.91
C PRO A 355 8.50 -20.55 -8.63
N ARG A 356 9.34 -20.74 -7.63
CA ARG A 356 8.95 -21.26 -6.31
C ARG A 356 9.26 -20.22 -5.26
N PHE A 357 8.26 -19.92 -4.44
CA PHE A 357 8.35 -18.95 -3.36
C PHE A 357 8.12 -19.63 -2.01
N GLU A 358 8.68 -19.04 -0.95
CA GLU A 358 8.50 -19.51 0.43
C GLU A 358 7.03 -19.44 0.89
N SER A 359 6.27 -18.46 0.40
CA SER A 359 4.88 -18.20 0.80
C SER A 359 4.07 -17.54 -0.32
N GLN A 360 2.76 -17.40 -0.11
CA GLN A 360 1.82 -16.71 -1.02
C GLN A 360 2.18 -15.24 -1.26
N THR A 361 2.82 -14.58 -0.29
CA THR A 361 3.24 -13.18 -0.46
C THR A 361 4.44 -13.02 -1.41
N LYS A 362 5.02 -14.13 -1.88
CA LYS A 362 6.08 -14.20 -2.91
C LYS A 362 7.31 -13.35 -2.58
N VAL A 363 7.60 -13.16 -1.29
CA VAL A 363 8.67 -12.27 -0.83
C VAL A 363 10.09 -12.84 -1.01
N LYS A 364 10.23 -14.16 -1.15
CA LYS A 364 11.52 -14.86 -1.26
C LYS A 364 11.49 -16.00 -2.29
N LEU A 365 12.45 -15.99 -3.23
CA LEU A 365 12.62 -17.03 -4.26
C LEU A 365 13.49 -18.19 -3.74
N VAL A 366 13.04 -19.44 -3.95
CA VAL A 366 13.70 -20.65 -3.42
C VAL A 366 14.23 -21.64 -4.46
N ASN A 367 14.15 -21.32 -5.76
CA ASN A 367 14.74 -22.14 -6.84
C ASN A 367 16.27 -22.18 -6.74
N THR A 368 16.85 -23.32 -6.35
CA THR A 368 18.29 -23.45 -6.08
C THR A 368 19.14 -23.35 -7.35
N GLU A 369 18.62 -23.81 -8.47
CA GLU A 369 19.26 -23.74 -9.80
C GLU A 369 19.54 -22.29 -10.25
N ILE A 370 18.73 -21.33 -9.81
CA ILE A 370 18.83 -19.92 -10.21
C ILE A 370 20.09 -19.26 -9.63
N ASP A 371 20.54 -19.69 -8.46
CA ASP A 371 21.76 -19.16 -7.82
C ASP A 371 22.98 -19.31 -8.75
N GLY A 372 23.20 -20.52 -9.28
CA GLY A 372 24.32 -20.80 -10.19
C GLY A 372 24.23 -20.08 -11.54
N ILE A 373 23.03 -19.99 -12.11
CA ILE A 373 22.80 -19.33 -13.41
C ILE A 373 23.07 -17.82 -13.28
N VAL A 374 22.48 -17.17 -12.27
CA VAL A 374 22.69 -15.74 -12.01
C VAL A 374 24.16 -15.45 -11.67
N ASN A 375 24.80 -16.33 -10.88
CA ASN A 375 26.20 -16.16 -10.52
C ASN A 375 27.11 -16.09 -11.75
N SER A 376 26.98 -17.07 -12.67
CA SER A 376 27.80 -17.12 -13.88
C SER A 376 27.52 -15.93 -14.80
N VAL A 377 26.25 -15.61 -15.06
CA VAL A 377 25.87 -14.52 -15.97
C VAL A 377 26.36 -13.17 -15.44
N ALA A 378 26.18 -12.89 -14.16
CA ALA A 378 26.62 -11.65 -13.54
C ALA A 378 28.16 -11.55 -13.52
N TYR A 379 28.86 -12.63 -13.15
CA TYR A 379 30.32 -12.65 -13.10
C TYR A 379 30.94 -12.41 -14.48
N ASP A 380 30.50 -13.16 -15.51
CA ASP A 380 31.02 -13.04 -16.87
C ASP A 380 30.73 -11.66 -17.46
N GLY A 381 29.51 -11.13 -17.22
CA GLY A 381 29.10 -9.81 -17.65
C GLY A 381 29.92 -8.69 -17.02
N LEU A 382 30.17 -8.77 -15.71
CA LEU A 382 30.97 -7.79 -14.97
C LEU A 382 32.44 -7.80 -15.41
N MET A 383 33.07 -8.97 -15.52
CA MET A 383 34.45 -9.08 -15.98
C MET A 383 34.60 -8.52 -17.40
N THR A 384 33.70 -8.90 -18.31
CA THR A 384 33.68 -8.36 -19.69
C THR A 384 33.54 -6.83 -19.70
N TYR A 385 32.71 -6.27 -18.82
CA TYR A 385 32.52 -4.83 -18.75
C TYR A 385 33.76 -4.11 -18.19
N PHE A 386 34.37 -4.64 -17.13
CA PHE A 386 35.57 -4.08 -16.54
C PHE A 386 36.76 -4.08 -17.51
N ASP A 387 36.92 -5.14 -18.29
CA ASP A 387 37.95 -5.22 -19.33
C ASP A 387 37.71 -4.22 -20.47
N LYS A 388 36.45 -4.03 -20.87
CA LYS A 388 36.07 -3.04 -21.91
C LYS A 388 36.21 -1.61 -21.44
N THR A 389 35.96 -1.33 -20.16
CA THR A 389 35.96 0.04 -19.61
C THR A 389 36.83 0.16 -18.34
N PRO A 390 38.18 0.05 -18.46
CA PRO A 390 39.07 0.10 -17.31
C PRO A 390 38.97 1.36 -16.43
N PRO A 391 38.75 2.58 -16.97
CA PRO A 391 38.62 3.78 -16.14
C PRO A 391 37.44 3.72 -15.15
N VAL A 392 36.31 3.15 -15.57
CA VAL A 392 35.13 2.99 -14.69
C VAL A 392 35.40 1.92 -13.64
N ALA A 393 36.01 0.80 -14.03
CA ALA A 393 36.38 -0.27 -13.11
C ALA A 393 37.33 0.22 -12.00
N ARG A 394 38.32 1.05 -12.34
CA ARG A 394 39.23 1.66 -11.35
C ARG A 394 38.50 2.57 -10.36
N ARG A 395 37.59 3.44 -10.83
CA ARG A 395 36.79 4.30 -9.94
C ARG A 395 35.90 3.50 -8.97
N ILE A 396 35.26 2.44 -9.47
CA ILE A 396 34.46 1.55 -8.63
C ILE A 396 35.36 0.90 -7.57
N PHE A 397 36.52 0.39 -7.98
CA PHE A 397 37.47 -0.22 -7.06
C PHE A 397 37.97 0.76 -5.97
N GLU A 398 38.31 2.00 -6.32
CA GLU A 398 38.73 3.02 -5.36
C GLU A 398 37.64 3.32 -4.31
N LYS A 399 36.36 3.36 -4.73
CA LYS A 399 35.23 3.48 -3.80
C LYS A 399 35.14 2.28 -2.87
N VAL A 400 35.17 1.07 -3.40
CA VAL A 400 35.11 -0.18 -2.60
C VAL A 400 36.29 -0.25 -1.61
N LEU A 401 37.49 0.18 -2.02
CA LEU A 401 38.65 0.24 -1.14
C LEU A 401 38.48 1.27 -0.02
N THR A 402 37.87 2.42 -0.33
CA THR A 402 37.55 3.46 0.66
C THR A 402 36.53 2.95 1.67
N ALA A 403 35.50 2.22 1.22
CA ALA A 403 34.53 1.53 2.08
C ALA A 403 35.22 0.53 3.02
N ALA A 404 36.09 -0.33 2.48
CA ALA A 404 36.82 -1.32 3.28
C ALA A 404 37.71 -0.68 4.36
N ARG A 405 38.38 0.45 4.04
CA ARG A 405 39.15 1.23 5.03
C ARG A 405 38.25 1.87 6.09
N ALA A 406 37.08 2.37 5.69
CA ALA A 406 36.09 2.94 6.61
C ALA A 406 35.51 1.88 7.55
N ARG A 407 35.22 0.67 7.05
CA ARG A 407 34.78 -0.48 7.84
C ARG A 407 35.79 -0.85 8.93
N GLU A 408 37.08 -0.91 8.61
CA GLU A 408 38.12 -1.15 9.61
C GLU A 408 38.23 -0.02 10.65
N ALA A 409 38.04 1.24 10.24
CA ALA A 409 38.00 2.37 11.16
C ALA A 409 36.76 2.31 12.09
N ALA A 410 35.60 1.94 11.56
CA ALA A 410 34.37 1.76 12.33
C ALA A 410 34.49 0.58 13.31
N ARG A 411 35.09 -0.55 12.89
CA ARG A 411 35.40 -1.69 13.78
C ARG A 411 36.25 -1.24 14.97
N LYS A 412 37.32 -0.47 14.71
CA LYS A 412 38.16 0.11 15.78
C LYS A 412 37.37 1.06 16.68
N ALA A 413 36.48 1.89 16.14
CA ALA A 413 35.64 2.78 16.92
C ALA A 413 34.66 2.01 17.83
N ARG A 414 34.00 0.97 17.30
CA ARG A 414 33.11 0.07 18.06
C ARG A 414 33.87 -0.63 19.19
N GLU A 415 35.08 -1.12 18.91
CA GLU A 415 35.94 -1.73 19.93
C GLU A 415 36.30 -0.76 21.06
N THR A 416 36.57 0.51 20.74
CA THR A 416 36.84 1.56 21.74
C THR A 416 35.62 1.85 22.61
N ILE A 417 34.42 1.96 22.02
CA ILE A 417 33.16 2.17 22.76
C ILE A 417 32.90 0.98 23.69
N ARG A 418 33.09 -0.26 23.19
CA ARG A 418 32.94 -1.48 24.00
C ARG A 418 33.93 -1.55 25.15
N LYS A 419 35.21 -1.23 24.91
CA LYS A 419 36.24 -1.19 25.95
C LYS A 419 35.90 -0.14 27.01
N GLY A 420 35.44 1.05 26.62
CA GLY A 420 34.99 2.09 27.56
C GLY A 420 33.83 1.65 28.47
N ALA A 421 32.87 0.89 27.93
CA ALA A 421 31.76 0.32 28.69
C ALA A 421 32.18 -0.80 29.67
N LEU A 422 33.22 -1.57 29.33
CA LEU A 422 33.77 -2.65 30.17
C LEU A 422 34.75 -2.17 31.25
N THR A 423 35.50 -1.09 31.02
CA THR A 423 36.61 -0.67 31.88
C THR A 423 36.30 0.49 32.85
N GLY A 424 35.10 1.07 32.86
CA GLY A 424 34.73 2.06 33.89
C GLY A 424 33.70 3.14 33.55
N GLY A 425 33.13 3.15 32.34
CA GLY A 425 32.03 4.06 32.00
C GLY A 425 30.68 3.38 32.18
N GLY A 426 29.96 3.72 33.25
CA GLY A 426 28.58 3.31 33.45
C GLY A 426 27.63 3.81 32.35
N LEU A 427 26.32 3.65 32.61
CA LEU A 427 25.26 4.22 31.77
C LEU A 427 25.53 5.70 31.42
N PRO A 428 25.07 6.18 30.25
CA PRO A 428 25.25 7.58 29.87
C PRO A 428 24.81 8.51 31.00
N GLY A 429 25.63 9.49 31.39
CA GLY A 429 25.34 10.35 32.56
C GLY A 429 24.03 11.15 32.46
N LYS A 430 23.46 11.26 31.25
CA LYS A 430 22.15 11.87 30.97
C LYS A 430 20.96 10.91 31.08
N LEU A 431 21.21 9.61 31.08
CA LEU A 431 20.16 8.60 31.20
C LEU A 431 19.67 8.56 32.65
N ALA A 432 18.38 8.82 32.84
CA ALA A 432 17.71 8.48 34.09
C ALA A 432 17.24 7.03 33.97
N ASP A 433 17.91 6.10 34.63
CA ASP A 433 17.55 4.66 34.56
C ASP A 433 16.30 4.32 35.38
N CYS A 434 15.73 3.13 35.16
CA CYS A 434 14.70 2.51 35.98
C CYS A 434 15.30 1.49 36.96
N SER A 435 14.54 1.09 37.98
CA SER A 435 15.01 0.07 38.95
C SER A 435 14.81 -1.36 38.48
N GLU A 436 13.78 -1.60 37.67
CA GLU A 436 13.47 -2.91 37.08
C GLU A 436 14.52 -3.27 36.01
N ARG A 437 14.87 -4.55 35.94
CA ARG A 437 15.88 -5.08 35.01
C ARG A 437 15.33 -6.06 33.99
N ASP A 438 14.10 -6.54 34.19
CA ASP A 438 13.43 -7.37 33.19
C ASP A 438 13.14 -6.53 31.92
N PRO A 439 13.73 -6.88 30.76
CA PRO A 439 13.47 -6.15 29.53
C PRO A 439 11.98 -6.13 29.17
N GLU A 440 11.21 -7.19 29.42
CA GLU A 440 9.80 -7.25 29.00
C GLU A 440 8.89 -6.25 29.74
N LEU A 441 9.33 -5.79 30.91
CA LEU A 441 8.58 -4.85 31.74
C LEU A 441 9.07 -3.41 31.61
N THR A 442 10.27 -3.19 31.06
CA THR A 442 10.93 -1.89 31.09
C THR A 442 10.74 -1.08 29.81
N GLU A 443 10.65 0.24 29.98
CA GLU A 443 10.37 1.21 28.93
C GLU A 443 11.47 2.27 28.88
N LEU A 444 11.94 2.62 27.69
CA LEU A 444 12.88 3.71 27.46
C LEU A 444 12.20 4.83 26.68
N TYR A 445 12.05 5.99 27.28
CA TYR A 445 11.55 7.20 26.64
C TYR A 445 12.72 8.02 26.11
N ILE A 446 12.74 8.25 24.79
CA ILE A 446 13.65 9.18 24.13
C ILE A 446 12.91 10.51 23.95
N VAL A 447 13.41 11.56 24.59
CA VAL A 447 12.73 12.86 24.71
C VAL A 447 13.55 14.00 24.14
N GLU A 448 12.88 14.97 23.54
CA GLU A 448 13.50 16.15 22.94
C GLU A 448 13.92 17.17 24.01
N GLY A 449 15.23 17.34 24.17
CA GLY A 449 15.81 18.34 25.07
C GLY A 449 15.71 18.00 26.56
N ASP A 450 16.42 18.80 27.37
CA ASP A 450 16.45 18.63 28.82
C ASP A 450 15.17 19.14 29.50
N SER A 451 14.40 20.01 28.84
CA SER A 451 13.14 20.53 29.37
C SER A 451 12.06 19.44 29.43
N ALA A 452 11.76 18.81 28.29
CA ALA A 452 10.87 17.66 28.24
C ALA A 452 11.44 16.49 29.08
N GLY A 453 12.75 16.28 29.07
CA GLY A 453 13.41 15.29 29.92
C GLY A 453 13.25 15.54 31.41
N GLY A 454 13.25 16.79 31.86
CA GLY A 454 12.98 17.17 33.24
C GLY A 454 11.56 16.81 33.67
N SER A 455 10.56 17.23 32.87
CA SER A 455 9.15 16.92 33.11
C SER A 455 8.87 15.42 33.07
N ALA A 456 9.39 14.71 32.07
CA ALA A 456 9.26 13.26 31.96
C ALA A 456 9.92 12.53 33.14
N LYS A 457 11.09 12.98 33.60
CA LYS A 457 11.77 12.40 34.78
C LYS A 457 10.96 12.58 36.07
N GLN A 458 10.22 13.69 36.20
CA GLN A 458 9.38 13.94 37.36
C GLN A 458 8.06 13.15 37.31
N GLY A 459 7.45 13.03 36.13
CA GLY A 459 6.17 12.35 35.94
C GLY A 459 6.22 10.84 35.78
N ARG A 460 7.39 10.25 35.50
CA ARG A 460 7.53 8.81 35.24
C ARG A 460 7.34 7.94 36.48
N ASP A 461 6.96 6.69 36.23
CA ASP A 461 7.18 5.62 37.19
C ASP A 461 8.65 5.15 37.14
N ARG A 462 9.41 5.50 38.18
CA ARG A 462 10.84 5.16 38.30
C ARG A 462 11.08 3.64 38.38
N ARG A 463 10.05 2.85 38.63
CA ARG A 463 10.16 1.39 38.71
C ARG A 463 10.57 0.81 37.37
N TYR A 464 9.89 1.18 36.28
CA TYR A 464 10.07 0.54 34.97
C TYR A 464 10.33 1.52 33.81
N GLN A 465 10.23 2.83 34.01
CA GLN A 465 10.42 3.82 32.94
C GLN A 465 11.77 4.54 33.05
N ALA A 466 12.60 4.41 32.03
CA ALA A 466 13.86 5.11 31.83
C ALA A 466 13.68 6.32 30.89
N ILE A 467 14.41 7.42 31.12
CA ILE A 467 14.33 8.64 30.30
C ILE A 467 15.72 8.97 29.75
N LEU A 468 15.81 9.13 28.43
CA LEU A 468 17.01 9.55 27.71
C LEU A 468 16.74 10.87 26.96
N PRO A 469 17.18 12.02 27.49
CA PRO A 469 17.10 13.29 26.78
C PRO A 469 18.12 13.33 25.63
N ILE A 470 17.67 13.81 24.48
CA ILE A 470 18.51 14.08 23.31
C ILE A 470 18.61 15.58 23.05
N ARG A 471 19.82 16.07 22.77
CA ARG A 471 20.07 17.50 22.55
C ARG A 471 20.27 17.79 21.07
N GLY A 472 19.45 18.71 20.55
CA GLY A 472 19.52 19.16 19.15
C GLY A 472 19.10 18.10 18.15
N LYS A 473 19.26 18.42 16.86
CA LYS A 473 18.92 17.53 15.75
C LYS A 473 19.96 16.43 15.62
N LEU A 474 19.51 15.18 15.56
CA LEU A 474 20.41 14.04 15.33
C LEU A 474 21.10 14.14 13.97
N ILE A 475 22.30 13.58 13.88
CA ILE A 475 22.97 13.41 12.60
C ILE A 475 22.16 12.47 11.71
N ASN A 476 21.93 12.86 10.46
CA ASN A 476 21.24 12.02 9.51
C ASN A 476 22.13 10.85 9.09
N VAL A 477 21.87 9.66 9.64
CA VAL A 477 22.65 8.45 9.38
C VAL A 477 22.46 7.89 7.96
N GLU A 478 21.46 8.36 7.21
CA GLU A 478 21.33 8.03 5.79
C GLU A 478 22.42 8.72 4.95
N LYS A 479 22.81 9.94 5.37
CA LYS A 479 23.77 10.78 4.65
C LYS A 479 25.18 10.78 5.25
N ALA A 480 25.33 10.28 6.47
CA ALA A 480 26.59 10.26 7.20
C ALA A 480 27.24 8.86 7.17
N ARG A 481 28.57 8.83 7.17
CA ARG A 481 29.33 7.57 7.28
C ARG A 481 29.20 6.96 8.66
N GLU A 482 29.35 5.64 8.72
CA GLU A 482 29.31 4.88 9.97
C GLU A 482 30.31 5.41 11.01
N ASP A 483 31.55 5.68 10.60
CA ASP A 483 32.58 6.19 11.51
C ASP A 483 32.29 7.60 12.03
N GLN A 484 31.54 8.42 11.28
CA GLN A 484 31.19 9.78 11.66
C GLN A 484 30.08 9.80 12.70
N PHE A 485 28.99 9.05 12.45
CA PHE A 485 27.89 9.03 13.41
C PHE A 485 28.23 8.23 14.67
N LEU A 486 29.13 7.24 14.58
CA LEU A 486 29.64 6.52 15.75
C LEU A 486 30.46 7.39 16.70
N LYS A 487 30.99 8.53 16.23
CA LYS A 487 31.67 9.53 17.07
C LYS A 487 30.70 10.51 17.73
N ASN A 488 29.43 10.52 17.32
CA ASN A 488 28.42 11.41 17.87
C ASN A 488 28.00 10.94 19.28
N ALA A 489 28.08 11.84 20.26
CA ALA A 489 27.79 11.55 21.66
C ALA A 489 26.33 11.12 21.91
N GLU A 490 25.37 11.69 21.17
CA GLU A 490 23.95 11.37 21.31
C GLU A 490 23.65 9.95 20.84
N ILE A 491 24.23 9.55 19.70
CA ILE A 491 24.13 8.19 19.17
C ILE A 491 24.85 7.20 20.08
N GLN A 492 26.06 7.53 20.55
CA GLN A 492 26.79 6.67 21.50
C GLN A 492 25.98 6.45 22.79
N ALA A 493 25.35 7.50 23.32
CA ALA A 493 24.52 7.39 24.51
C ALA A 493 23.29 6.50 24.27
N MET A 494 22.63 6.62 23.12
CA MET A 494 21.49 5.78 22.75
C MET A 494 21.89 4.31 22.58
N ILE A 495 22.99 4.02 21.86
CA ILE A 495 23.51 2.66 21.68
C ILE A 495 23.83 2.02 23.03
N THR A 496 24.49 2.79 23.92
CA THR A 496 24.87 2.32 25.25
C THR A 496 23.64 2.10 26.15
N ALA A 497 22.62 2.97 26.06
CA ALA A 497 21.38 2.81 26.82
C ALA A 497 20.60 1.55 26.38
N ILE A 498 20.48 1.31 25.08
CA ILE A 498 19.75 0.15 24.54
C ILE A 498 20.48 -1.17 24.84
N GLY A 499 21.82 -1.17 24.76
CA GLY A 499 22.65 -2.32 25.14
C GLY A 499 22.73 -3.45 24.10
N ALA A 500 21.96 -3.39 23.01
CA ALA A 500 21.89 -4.42 21.97
C ALA A 500 23.01 -4.35 20.91
N GLY A 501 23.87 -3.33 20.92
CA GLY A 501 24.86 -3.09 19.85
C GLY A 501 24.24 -2.48 18.57
N ILE A 502 24.99 -2.43 17.46
CA ILE A 502 24.54 -1.83 16.19
C ILE A 502 24.92 -2.64 14.94
N GLY A 503 24.17 -2.43 13.85
CA GLY A 503 24.39 -3.01 12.53
C GLY A 503 23.51 -4.22 12.24
N LYS A 504 23.75 -4.89 11.11
CA LYS A 504 22.96 -6.07 10.71
C LYS A 504 23.23 -7.28 11.64
N PRO A 505 22.19 -8.06 12.01
CA PRO A 505 22.34 -9.29 12.77
C PRO A 505 23.18 -10.34 12.02
N LYS A 506 23.62 -11.36 12.74
CA LYS A 506 24.52 -12.41 12.25
C LYS A 506 23.80 -13.35 11.27
N GLU A 507 23.91 -13.14 9.96
CA GLU A 507 23.74 -14.22 8.99
C GLU A 507 25.08 -14.98 8.93
N GLU A 508 25.09 -16.22 9.43
CA GLU A 508 26.21 -17.18 9.53
C GLU A 508 27.01 -17.23 10.85
N ALA A 509 27.04 -18.44 11.42
CA ALA A 509 27.58 -18.75 12.75
C ALA A 509 29.11 -18.64 12.90
N ASN A 510 29.89 -18.37 11.84
CA ASN A 510 31.33 -18.66 11.82
C ASN A 510 32.28 -17.45 11.87
N GLY A 511 31.95 -16.40 12.65
CA GLY A 511 32.86 -15.29 12.92
C GLY A 511 32.76 -14.76 14.36
N LYS A 512 33.91 -14.56 15.01
CA LYS A 512 34.07 -13.95 16.35
C LYS A 512 34.03 -12.41 16.28
N ASP A 513 33.01 -11.83 15.64
CA ASP A 513 32.83 -10.37 15.59
C ASP A 513 31.82 -9.93 16.67
N GLU A 514 32.31 -9.75 17.90
CA GLU A 514 31.57 -9.49 19.14
C GLU A 514 31.04 -8.03 19.29
N GLY A 515 30.63 -7.39 18.18
CA GLY A 515 30.19 -5.98 18.15
C GLY A 515 29.01 -5.69 17.22
N ARG A 516 28.29 -6.73 16.76
CA ARG A 516 27.08 -6.62 15.93
C ARG A 516 25.81 -6.71 16.78
N PHE A 517 24.69 -6.22 16.22
CA PHE A 517 23.39 -6.16 16.90
C PHE A 517 22.92 -7.53 17.40
N ASP A 518 22.50 -7.59 18.66
CA ASP A 518 22.03 -8.77 19.37
C ASP A 518 20.80 -8.43 20.22
N LEU A 519 19.64 -8.95 19.80
CA LEU A 519 18.36 -8.69 20.46
C LEU A 519 18.32 -9.24 21.90
N SER A 520 19.08 -10.29 22.21
CA SER A 520 19.08 -10.92 23.54
C SER A 520 19.70 -10.04 24.63
N LYS A 521 20.49 -9.03 24.23
CA LYS A 521 21.17 -8.08 25.13
C LYS A 521 20.38 -6.78 25.31
N LEU A 522 19.17 -6.72 24.79
CA LEU A 522 18.30 -5.56 24.90
C LEU A 522 17.98 -5.28 26.36
N ARG A 523 18.21 -4.04 26.79
CA ARG A 523 17.90 -3.61 28.16
C ARG A 523 16.45 -3.24 28.39
N TYR A 524 15.80 -2.68 27.37
CA TYR A 524 14.44 -2.15 27.46
C TYR A 524 13.58 -2.79 26.37
N GLY A 525 12.52 -3.47 26.77
CA GLY A 525 11.62 -4.17 25.86
C GLY A 525 10.66 -3.23 25.12
N ARG A 526 10.55 -1.97 25.53
CA ARG A 526 9.85 -0.93 24.77
C ARG A 526 10.70 0.32 24.66
N ILE A 527 10.91 0.80 23.45
CA ILE A 527 11.60 2.06 23.18
C ILE A 527 10.56 3.03 22.61
N ILE A 528 10.25 4.09 23.35
CA ILE A 528 9.19 5.05 23.05
C ILE A 528 9.83 6.37 22.64
N ILE A 529 9.55 6.81 21.42
CA ILE A 529 9.95 8.12 20.90
C ILE A 529 8.87 9.13 21.31
N MET A 530 9.23 10.09 22.14
CA MET A 530 8.33 11.14 22.63
C MET A 530 8.90 12.50 22.25
N THR A 531 8.42 13.01 21.10
CA THR A 531 8.80 14.29 20.50
C THR A 531 7.59 15.22 20.44
N ASP A 532 7.83 16.52 20.34
CA ASP A 532 6.75 17.50 20.25
C ASP A 532 5.96 17.38 18.93
N ALA A 533 4.70 17.81 18.96
CA ALA A 533 3.79 17.77 17.81
C ALA A 533 3.97 18.97 16.86
N ASP A 534 5.22 19.35 16.62
CA ASP A 534 5.61 20.42 15.71
C ASP A 534 6.48 19.89 14.55
N VAL A 535 6.97 20.83 13.73
CA VAL A 535 7.82 20.52 12.57
C VAL A 535 9.19 19.97 12.98
N ASP A 536 9.73 20.40 14.12
CA ASP A 536 11.06 20.00 14.60
C ASP A 536 11.02 18.62 15.27
N GLY A 537 10.01 18.36 16.09
CA GLY A 537 9.72 17.05 16.67
C GLY A 537 9.41 16.02 15.59
N SER A 538 8.64 16.38 14.55
CA SER A 538 8.42 15.51 13.38
C SER A 538 9.72 15.18 12.63
N HIS A 539 10.64 16.14 12.53
CA HIS A 539 11.96 15.94 11.92
C HIS A 539 12.85 15.03 12.79
N ILE A 540 12.91 15.25 14.11
CA ILE A 540 13.69 14.41 15.04
C ILE A 540 13.14 12.98 15.06
N ARG A 541 11.81 12.81 15.09
CA ARG A 541 11.15 11.51 14.97
C ARG A 541 11.57 10.80 13.69
N THR A 542 11.62 11.51 12.56
CA THR A 542 12.06 10.95 11.27
C THR A 542 13.52 10.51 11.31
N LEU A 543 14.41 11.31 11.92
CA LEU A 543 15.83 10.98 12.08
C LEU A 543 16.04 9.74 12.98
N LEU A 544 15.32 9.65 14.09
CA LEU A 544 15.35 8.49 14.99
C LEU A 544 14.82 7.23 14.31
N LEU A 545 13.68 7.32 13.62
CA LEU A 545 13.12 6.20 12.86
C LEU A 545 14.08 5.74 11.77
N THR A 546 14.74 6.68 11.08
CA THR A 546 15.78 6.37 10.09
C THR A 546 16.96 5.64 10.74
N PHE A 547 17.39 6.08 11.93
CA PHE A 547 18.44 5.40 12.68
C PHE A 547 18.06 3.97 13.07
N PHE A 548 16.89 3.76 13.68
CA PHE A 548 16.43 2.42 14.05
C PHE A 548 16.21 1.53 12.83
N PHE A 549 15.61 2.06 11.77
CA PHE A 549 15.37 1.31 10.55
C PHE A 549 16.67 0.84 9.88
N ARG A 550 17.71 1.69 9.85
CA ARG A 550 18.98 1.38 9.19
C ARG A 550 19.95 0.56 10.06
N GLN A 551 20.06 0.88 11.34
CA GLN A 551 21.10 0.32 12.22
C GLN A 551 20.60 -0.76 13.17
N MET A 552 19.28 -0.82 13.43
CA MET A 552 18.65 -1.75 14.38
C MET A 552 17.34 -2.29 13.80
N THR A 553 17.35 -2.72 12.53
CA THR A 553 16.15 -3.15 11.79
C THR A 553 15.36 -4.23 12.52
N GLU A 554 16.04 -5.14 13.22
CA GLU A 554 15.40 -6.20 14.00
C GLU A 554 14.59 -5.68 15.20
N LEU A 555 14.95 -4.54 15.81
CA LEU A 555 14.08 -3.91 16.83
C LEU A 555 12.75 -3.46 16.23
N VAL A 556 12.82 -2.91 15.01
CA VAL A 556 11.63 -2.45 14.28
C VAL A 556 10.78 -3.66 13.88
N ARG A 557 11.41 -4.72 13.34
CA ARG A 557 10.73 -5.98 12.98
C ARG A 557 10.12 -6.70 14.18
N ALA A 558 10.79 -6.68 15.32
CA ALA A 558 10.30 -7.25 16.57
C ALA A 558 9.19 -6.39 17.24
N GLY A 559 8.82 -5.24 16.66
CA GLY A 559 7.76 -4.38 17.19
C GLY A 559 8.11 -3.70 18.51
N ARG A 560 9.40 -3.42 18.76
CA ARG A 560 9.90 -2.86 20.04
C ARG A 560 10.01 -1.34 20.04
N ILE A 561 9.82 -0.69 18.88
CA ILE A 561 9.85 0.77 18.72
C ILE A 561 8.41 1.30 18.69
N TYR A 562 8.14 2.29 19.53
CA TYR A 562 6.84 2.93 19.70
C TYR A 562 6.99 4.44 19.53
N ILE A 563 5.90 5.09 19.10
CA ILE A 563 5.81 6.54 19.00
C ILE A 563 4.73 6.98 19.98
N ALA A 564 5.05 7.91 20.87
CA ALA A 564 4.05 8.51 21.74
C ALA A 564 3.09 9.37 20.90
N GLN A 565 1.78 9.23 21.17
CA GLN A 565 0.74 10.06 20.56
C GLN A 565 0.16 10.98 21.63
N PRO A 566 0.78 12.17 21.87
CA PRO A 566 0.17 13.17 22.72
C PRO A 566 -1.11 13.73 22.08
N PRO A 567 -2.07 14.22 22.88
CA PRO A 567 -3.25 14.88 22.33
C PRO A 567 -2.88 16.18 21.61
N LEU A 568 -3.56 16.47 20.49
CA LEU A 568 -3.35 17.68 19.69
C LEU A 568 -4.19 18.86 20.20
N TYR A 569 -5.41 18.59 20.63
CA TYR A 569 -6.36 19.60 21.08
C TYR A 569 -6.83 19.32 22.50
N GLN A 570 -7.08 20.40 23.24
CA GLN A 570 -7.85 20.38 24.47
C GLN A 570 -9.12 21.20 24.25
N ILE A 571 -10.27 20.54 24.25
CA ILE A 571 -11.57 21.20 24.15
C ILE A 571 -12.05 21.47 25.57
N LYS A 572 -12.27 22.76 25.87
CA LYS A 572 -12.80 23.20 27.16
C LYS A 572 -14.14 23.89 26.99
N ARG A 573 -15.20 23.27 27.51
CA ARG A 573 -16.56 23.84 27.52
C ARG A 573 -17.16 23.75 28.93
N LYS A 574 -17.42 24.89 29.56
CA LYS A 574 -17.88 25.00 30.95
C LYS A 574 -16.97 24.19 31.91
N LYS A 575 -17.46 23.08 32.46
CA LYS A 575 -16.72 22.17 33.37
C LYS A 575 -16.16 20.93 32.67
N ARG A 576 -16.46 20.73 31.38
CA ARG A 576 -15.99 19.56 30.60
C ARG A 576 -14.67 19.93 29.91
N GLU A 577 -13.65 19.11 30.15
CA GLU A 577 -12.37 19.16 29.45
C GLU A 577 -12.17 17.81 28.77
N GLU A 578 -11.88 17.83 27.47
CA GLU A 578 -11.68 16.64 26.66
C GLU A 578 -10.46 16.83 25.76
N TYR A 579 -9.62 15.80 25.67
CA TYR A 579 -8.41 15.81 24.85
C TYR A 579 -8.65 15.04 23.55
N VAL A 580 -8.24 15.62 22.43
CA VAL A 580 -8.51 15.09 21.09
C VAL A 580 -7.22 14.97 20.30
N ASP A 581 -7.09 13.87 19.59
CA ASP A 581 -5.90 13.40 18.89
C ASP A 581 -5.92 13.66 17.38
N ASP A 582 -7.09 13.87 16.75
CA ASP A 582 -7.19 14.14 15.32
C ASP A 582 -8.34 15.11 14.94
N ASP A 583 -8.24 15.67 13.73
CA ASP A 583 -9.21 16.64 13.17
C ASP A 583 -10.59 16.02 12.91
N ALA A 584 -10.65 14.74 12.54
CA ALA A 584 -11.92 14.07 12.24
C ALA A 584 -12.76 13.91 13.51
N ARG A 585 -12.10 13.57 14.62
CA ARG A 585 -12.66 13.47 15.96
C ARG A 585 -12.99 14.86 16.49
N LEU A 586 -12.17 15.87 16.22
CA LEU A 586 -12.51 17.27 16.50
C LEU A 586 -13.81 17.65 15.82
N ASN A 587 -13.94 17.44 14.51
CA ASN A 587 -15.17 17.73 13.76
C ASN A 587 -16.38 16.96 14.30
N LYS A 588 -16.23 15.67 14.62
CA LYS A 588 -17.30 14.88 15.26
C LYS A 588 -17.72 15.44 16.62
N ILE A 589 -16.76 15.87 17.43
CA ILE A 589 -17.04 16.50 18.73
C ILE A 589 -17.72 17.85 18.52
N LEU A 590 -17.26 18.66 17.57
CA LEU A 590 -17.89 19.94 17.23
C LEU A 590 -19.33 19.76 16.71
N ILE A 591 -19.58 18.79 15.83
CA ILE A 591 -20.94 18.42 15.39
C ILE A 591 -21.78 17.99 16.59
N SER A 592 -21.23 17.17 17.48
CA SER A 592 -21.92 16.74 18.69
C SER A 592 -22.26 17.90 19.62
N LEU A 593 -21.34 18.85 19.80
CA LEU A 593 -21.52 20.03 20.65
C LEU A 593 -22.52 21.02 20.04
N GLY A 594 -22.52 21.17 18.72
CA GLY A 594 -23.50 21.99 17.99
C GLY A 594 -24.89 21.37 18.04
N ALA A 595 -25.00 20.05 17.84
CA ALA A 595 -26.26 19.31 17.93
C ALA A 595 -26.89 19.31 19.34
N GLU A 596 -26.11 19.59 20.40
CA GLU A 596 -26.61 19.76 21.77
C GLU A 596 -27.31 21.12 21.98
N ASP A 597 -26.94 22.16 21.22
CA ASP A 597 -27.45 23.53 21.41
C ASP A 597 -28.63 23.88 20.50
N VAL A 598 -28.87 23.06 19.46
CA VAL A 598 -29.92 23.28 18.46
C VAL A 598 -30.95 22.17 18.50
N ARG A 599 -32.22 22.54 18.29
CA ARG A 599 -33.32 21.59 18.15
C ARG A 599 -33.89 21.72 16.75
N LEU A 600 -33.95 20.59 16.04
CA LEU A 600 -34.54 20.55 14.71
C LEU A 600 -35.96 20.00 14.82
N LYS A 601 -36.94 20.82 14.47
CA LYS A 601 -38.35 20.45 14.48
C LYS A 601 -38.84 20.20 13.06
N ASN A 602 -39.49 19.04 12.84
CA ASN A 602 -40.10 18.72 11.56
C ASN A 602 -41.52 19.30 11.52
N LEU A 603 -41.79 20.16 10.53
CA LEU A 603 -43.07 20.86 10.41
C LEU A 603 -44.20 19.96 9.86
N ALA A 604 -43.87 18.81 9.27
CA ALA A 604 -44.85 17.89 8.71
C ALA A 604 -45.57 17.02 9.78
N ASP A 605 -44.88 16.68 10.87
CA ASP A 605 -45.41 15.85 11.95
C ASP A 605 -45.26 16.46 13.35
N ASP A 606 -44.82 17.73 13.42
CA ASP A 606 -44.60 18.52 14.63
C ASP A 606 -43.62 17.88 15.64
N LYS A 607 -42.83 16.88 15.20
CA LYS A 607 -41.89 16.15 16.06
C LYS A 607 -40.53 16.83 16.09
N GLU A 608 -39.99 16.97 17.30
CA GLU A 608 -38.60 17.36 17.52
C GLU A 608 -37.68 16.15 17.30
N ILE A 609 -36.64 16.35 16.49
CA ILE A 609 -35.57 15.38 16.28
C ILE A 609 -34.64 15.43 17.49
N THR A 610 -34.35 14.27 18.07
CA THR A 610 -33.44 14.19 19.23
C THR A 610 -32.00 14.56 18.84
N PRO A 611 -31.18 15.09 19.76
CA PRO A 611 -29.79 15.45 19.48
C PRO A 611 -28.95 14.28 18.90
N THR A 612 -29.20 13.05 19.36
CA THR A 612 -28.54 11.85 18.83
C THR A 612 -28.93 11.57 17.38
N GLN A 613 -30.21 11.70 17.04
CA GLN A 613 -30.68 11.55 15.65
C GLN A 613 -30.15 12.66 14.76
N LEU A 614 -30.11 13.91 15.25
CA LEU A 614 -29.58 15.05 14.50
C LEU A 614 -28.09 14.86 14.18
N LYS A 615 -27.30 14.37 15.12
CA LYS A 615 -25.90 14.02 14.89
C LYS A 615 -25.75 12.99 13.77
N ASP A 616 -26.49 11.88 13.83
CA ASP A 616 -26.42 10.83 12.82
C ASP A 616 -26.90 11.31 11.44
N ILE A 617 -27.82 12.28 11.40
CA ILE A 617 -28.25 12.97 10.19
C ILE A 617 -27.11 13.81 9.61
N LEU A 618 -26.49 14.68 10.42
CA LEU A 618 -25.40 15.56 10.00
C LEU A 618 -24.19 14.77 9.47
N GLU A 619 -23.84 13.66 10.12
CA GLU A 619 -22.76 12.77 9.63
C GLU A 619 -23.11 12.12 8.27
N SER A 620 -24.38 11.83 8.03
CA SER A 620 -24.85 11.27 6.75
C SER A 620 -24.86 12.34 5.65
N LEU A 621 -25.26 13.57 5.99
CA LEU A 621 -25.28 14.72 5.09
C LEU A 621 -23.87 15.15 4.68
N GLU A 622 -22.89 15.13 5.60
CA GLU A 622 -21.49 15.45 5.26
C GLU A 622 -20.93 14.49 4.20
N LYS A 623 -21.25 13.20 4.31
CA LYS A 623 -20.87 12.19 3.31
C LYS A 623 -21.58 12.42 1.98
N LEU A 624 -22.88 12.72 2.03
CA LEU A 624 -23.69 12.97 0.85
C LEU A 624 -23.23 14.24 0.11
N ALA A 625 -22.84 15.29 0.83
CA ALA A 625 -22.32 16.52 0.25
C ALA A 625 -21.09 16.24 -0.63
N LYS A 626 -20.13 15.45 -0.14
CA LYS A 626 -18.94 15.05 -0.89
C LYS A 626 -19.29 14.29 -2.18
N LEU A 627 -20.26 13.38 -2.13
CA LEU A 627 -20.72 12.63 -3.30
C LEU A 627 -21.52 13.51 -4.28
N SER A 628 -22.34 14.42 -3.77
CA SER A 628 -23.13 15.35 -4.59
C SER A 628 -22.25 16.32 -5.38
N GLU A 629 -21.13 16.75 -4.78
CA GLU A 629 -20.15 17.61 -5.44
C GLU A 629 -19.49 16.88 -6.62
N ALA A 630 -19.22 15.57 -6.50
CA ALA A 630 -18.70 14.78 -7.61
C ALA A 630 -19.68 14.67 -8.78
N VAL A 631 -20.97 14.45 -8.52
CA VAL A 631 -21.99 14.47 -9.57
C VAL A 631 -22.04 15.83 -10.27
N ARG A 632 -21.91 16.92 -9.50
CA ARG A 632 -21.80 18.29 -10.04
C ARG A 632 -20.56 18.49 -10.91
N ARG A 633 -19.41 17.92 -10.53
CA ARG A 633 -18.17 17.94 -11.34
C ARG A 633 -18.34 17.25 -12.69
N HIS A 634 -19.16 16.20 -12.77
CA HIS A 634 -19.47 15.53 -14.03
C HIS A 634 -20.39 16.34 -14.95
N GLY A 635 -20.87 17.51 -14.50
CA GLY A 635 -21.70 18.42 -15.27
C GLY A 635 -23.20 18.14 -15.14
N GLY A 636 -23.60 17.32 -14.16
CA GLY A 636 -25.00 17.11 -13.80
C GLY A 636 -25.40 18.02 -12.64
N ASP A 637 -26.65 18.46 -12.60
CA ASP A 637 -27.21 19.05 -11.39
C ASP A 637 -27.72 17.95 -10.45
N PHE A 638 -27.47 18.08 -9.14
CA PHE A 638 -27.78 17.02 -8.16
C PHE A 638 -29.29 16.87 -7.96
N GLU A 639 -30.04 17.98 -8.02
CA GLU A 639 -31.50 17.95 -7.91
C GLU A 639 -32.12 17.26 -9.13
N THR A 640 -31.66 17.63 -10.32
CA THR A 640 -32.05 16.99 -11.58
C THR A 640 -31.71 15.49 -11.58
N TYR A 641 -30.53 15.12 -11.10
CA TYR A 641 -30.09 13.73 -10.96
C TYR A 641 -31.01 12.91 -10.05
N LEU A 642 -31.41 13.46 -8.90
CA LEU A 642 -32.35 12.81 -7.98
C LEU A 642 -33.75 12.64 -8.59
N SER A 643 -34.18 13.57 -9.44
CA SER A 643 -35.49 13.50 -10.11
C SER A 643 -35.59 12.33 -11.11
N HIS A 644 -34.47 11.91 -11.69
CA HIS A 644 -34.38 10.77 -12.61
C HIS A 644 -34.35 9.39 -11.92
N ARG A 645 -34.64 9.33 -10.61
CA ARG A 645 -34.81 8.06 -9.90
C ARG A 645 -35.96 7.23 -10.48
N ASN A 646 -35.80 5.91 -10.46
CA ASN A 646 -36.90 5.01 -10.84
C ASN A 646 -38.00 5.08 -9.78
N SER A 647 -39.20 5.53 -10.16
CA SER A 647 -40.34 5.74 -9.27
C SER A 647 -40.84 4.48 -8.53
N LYS A 648 -40.49 3.28 -9.00
CA LYS A 648 -40.88 2.00 -8.38
C LYS A 648 -39.79 1.36 -7.53
N THR A 649 -38.53 1.50 -7.92
CA THR A 649 -37.41 0.82 -7.23
C THR A 649 -36.55 1.76 -6.40
N GLY A 650 -36.71 3.08 -6.55
CA GLY A 650 -35.87 4.09 -5.90
C GLY A 650 -34.43 4.13 -6.40
N LYS A 651 -34.09 3.35 -7.45
CA LYS A 651 -32.74 3.29 -8.02
C LYS A 651 -32.40 4.57 -8.76
N LEU A 652 -31.20 5.07 -8.55
CA LEU A 652 -30.64 6.21 -9.27
C LEU A 652 -30.03 5.76 -10.60
N PRO A 653 -29.84 6.70 -11.54
CA PRO A 653 -29.14 6.44 -12.80
C PRO A 653 -27.65 6.15 -12.57
N ASN A 654 -27.13 5.03 -13.10
CA ASN A 654 -25.70 4.67 -12.98
C ASN A 654 -24.82 5.32 -14.05
N TYR A 655 -25.40 5.94 -15.07
CA TYR A 655 -24.66 6.52 -16.20
C TYR A 655 -25.16 7.92 -16.51
N LEU A 656 -24.22 8.81 -16.78
CA LEU A 656 -24.45 10.16 -17.26
C LEU A 656 -23.80 10.32 -18.64
N VAL A 657 -24.59 10.75 -19.63
CA VAL A 657 -24.09 11.16 -20.94
C VAL A 657 -24.24 12.67 -21.06
N LYS A 658 -23.10 13.36 -21.08
CA LYS A 658 -23.06 14.79 -21.37
C LYS A 658 -22.99 14.99 -22.88
N VAL A 659 -23.98 15.69 -23.44
CA VAL A 659 -24.02 16.07 -24.85
C VAL A 659 -23.81 17.57 -24.96
N ARG A 660 -22.78 17.96 -25.71
CA ARG A 660 -22.53 19.37 -26.03
C ARG A 660 -22.84 19.62 -27.50
N ASP A 661 -23.77 20.52 -27.76
CA ASP A 661 -24.10 21.03 -29.10
C ASP A 661 -23.78 22.52 -29.15
N GLY A 662 -22.62 22.87 -29.72
CA GLY A 662 -22.09 24.24 -29.68
C GLY A 662 -21.81 24.73 -28.25
N ASN A 663 -22.61 25.70 -27.80
CA ASN A 663 -22.54 26.30 -26.46
C ASN A 663 -23.55 25.70 -25.47
N GLU A 664 -24.49 24.86 -25.93
CA GLU A 664 -25.47 24.22 -25.06
C GLU A 664 -24.92 22.88 -24.56
N GLU A 665 -24.98 22.68 -23.25
CA GLU A 665 -24.60 21.43 -22.59
C GLU A 665 -25.85 20.81 -21.96
N THR A 666 -26.14 19.56 -22.33
CA THR A 666 -27.26 18.79 -21.81
C THR A 666 -26.77 17.50 -21.18
N ALA A 667 -27.36 17.14 -20.04
CA ALA A 667 -27.04 15.94 -19.27
C ALA A 667 -28.18 14.92 -19.42
N HIS A 668 -27.88 13.72 -19.93
CA HIS A 668 -28.83 12.61 -20.03
C HIS A 668 -28.45 11.50 -19.04
N TYR A 669 -29.42 11.02 -18.28
CA TYR A 669 -29.21 10.02 -17.24
C TYR A 669 -29.80 8.65 -17.62
N PHE A 670 -29.07 7.57 -17.37
CA PHE A 670 -29.48 6.20 -17.69
C PHE A 670 -29.22 5.24 -16.52
N HIS A 671 -30.10 4.26 -16.31
CA HIS A 671 -29.96 3.26 -15.24
C HIS A 671 -29.05 2.08 -15.59
N ASP A 672 -29.05 1.67 -16.86
CA ASP A 672 -28.35 0.48 -17.33
C ASP A 672 -27.50 0.78 -18.56
N GLU A 673 -26.36 0.11 -18.68
CA GLU A 673 -25.44 0.30 -19.82
C GLU A 673 -26.10 -0.07 -21.17
N LYS A 674 -27.02 -1.04 -21.16
CA LYS A 674 -27.80 -1.39 -22.36
C LYS A 674 -28.60 -0.19 -22.89
N ALA A 675 -29.13 0.64 -22.00
CA ALA A 675 -29.87 1.85 -22.39
C ALA A 675 -28.92 2.91 -22.97
N VAL A 676 -27.74 3.07 -22.37
CA VAL A 676 -26.67 3.95 -22.91
C VAL A 676 -26.22 3.50 -24.29
N ARG A 677 -26.01 2.19 -24.48
CA ARG A 677 -25.61 1.62 -25.77
C ARG A 677 -26.70 1.75 -26.82
N LYS A 678 -27.96 1.61 -26.45
CA LYS A 678 -29.09 1.90 -27.34
C LYS A 678 -29.11 3.39 -27.74
N PHE A 679 -28.92 4.29 -26.78
CA PHE A 679 -28.81 5.73 -27.04
C PHE A 679 -27.63 6.06 -27.97
N HIS A 680 -26.50 5.37 -27.83
CA HIS A 680 -25.37 5.49 -28.75
C HIS A 680 -25.67 4.97 -30.16
N GLN A 681 -26.39 3.85 -30.29
CA GLN A 681 -26.81 3.33 -31.60
C GLN A 681 -27.76 4.29 -32.31
N GLU A 682 -28.61 5.00 -31.56
CA GLU A 682 -29.49 6.04 -32.08
C GLU A 682 -28.75 7.37 -32.37
N ASN A 683 -27.61 7.61 -31.73
CA ASN A 683 -26.77 8.81 -31.86
C ASN A 683 -25.30 8.43 -32.11
N LEU A 684 -25.04 7.83 -33.27
CA LEU A 684 -23.70 7.37 -33.66
C LEU A 684 -22.68 8.53 -33.77
N ASP A 685 -23.15 9.75 -33.97
CA ASP A 685 -22.36 10.99 -34.01
C ASP A 685 -21.66 11.31 -32.69
N LEU A 686 -22.22 10.88 -31.55
CA LEU A 686 -21.69 11.19 -30.21
C LEU A 686 -20.45 10.37 -29.81
N ASN A 687 -20.16 9.28 -30.53
CA ASN A 687 -18.99 8.42 -30.35
C ASN A 687 -18.66 7.98 -28.90
N LEU A 688 -19.70 7.69 -28.10
CA LEU A 688 -19.62 7.48 -26.64
C LEU A 688 -18.72 6.31 -26.18
N PHE A 689 -18.45 5.33 -27.04
CA PHE A 689 -17.72 4.10 -26.70
C PHE A 689 -16.39 3.90 -27.47
N ASP A 690 -16.02 4.86 -28.34
CA ASP A 690 -14.96 4.71 -29.34
C ASP A 690 -13.78 5.67 -29.11
N THR A 691 -13.73 6.34 -27.96
CA THR A 691 -12.63 7.21 -27.62
C THR A 691 -11.38 6.36 -27.34
N GLN A 692 -10.33 6.57 -28.14
CA GLN A 692 -8.98 6.47 -27.60
C GLN A 692 -8.93 7.47 -26.43
N ILE A 693 -9.04 6.94 -25.21
CA ILE A 693 -9.34 7.70 -24.00
C ILE A 693 -8.15 8.63 -23.70
N GLY A 694 -8.31 9.93 -23.96
CA GLY A 694 -7.32 10.96 -23.58
C GLY A 694 -7.10 12.14 -24.53
N GLN A 695 -7.71 12.18 -25.72
CA GLN A 695 -7.64 13.38 -26.58
C GLN A 695 -9.01 14.03 -26.74
N GLU A 696 -9.10 15.33 -26.41
CA GLU A 696 -10.24 16.21 -26.73
C GLU A 696 -10.41 16.48 -28.24
N LEU A 697 -9.70 15.75 -29.09
CA LEU A 697 -9.69 15.90 -30.53
C LEU A 697 -10.46 14.73 -31.17
N LEU A 698 -11.59 15.06 -31.80
CA LEU A 698 -12.32 14.16 -32.68
C LEU A 698 -11.42 13.74 -33.88
N PRO A 699 -11.47 12.48 -34.34
CA PRO A 699 -10.99 12.13 -35.67
C PRO A 699 -11.68 12.99 -36.73
N LEU A 700 -10.94 13.43 -37.75
CA LEU A 700 -11.44 14.26 -38.87
C LEU A 700 -12.62 13.63 -39.64
N ASP A 701 -12.85 12.32 -39.48
CA ASP A 701 -13.82 11.52 -40.24
C ASP A 701 -15.12 11.15 -39.47
N ALA A 702 -15.45 11.83 -38.36
CA ALA A 702 -16.69 11.54 -37.62
C ALA A 702 -17.94 11.93 -38.44
N PRO A 703 -19.01 11.10 -38.47
CA PRO A 703 -20.20 11.35 -39.27
C PRO A 703 -20.94 12.60 -38.78
N VAL A 704 -21.15 13.55 -39.71
CA VAL A 704 -21.88 14.80 -39.48
C VAL A 704 -23.37 14.55 -39.76
N ARG A 705 -24.27 15.13 -38.94
CA ARG A 705 -25.70 15.17 -39.29
C ARG A 705 -25.91 15.94 -40.60
N ALA A 706 -27.06 15.73 -41.23
CA ALA A 706 -27.44 16.43 -42.46
C ALA A 706 -27.52 17.97 -42.32
N ASP A 707 -27.48 18.51 -41.09
CA ASP A 707 -27.53 19.94 -40.74
C ASP A 707 -26.14 20.59 -40.54
N GLY A 708 -25.04 19.83 -40.56
CA GLY A 708 -23.69 20.36 -40.36
C GLY A 708 -23.26 20.57 -38.89
N SER A 709 -24.11 20.28 -37.89
CA SER A 709 -23.75 20.45 -36.48
C SER A 709 -22.87 19.29 -35.98
N ARG A 710 -21.87 19.62 -35.14
CA ARG A 710 -20.93 18.65 -34.53
C ARG A 710 -21.18 18.57 -33.03
N ARG A 711 -21.94 17.57 -32.60
CA ARG A 711 -22.20 17.28 -31.19
C ARG A 711 -21.06 16.47 -30.58
N ARG A 712 -20.73 16.71 -29.32
CA ARG A 712 -19.74 15.92 -28.56
C ARG A 712 -20.43 15.21 -27.42
N GLY A 713 -20.24 13.90 -27.33
CA GLY A 713 -20.73 13.08 -26.22
C GLY A 713 -19.61 12.69 -25.27
N ARG A 714 -19.82 12.85 -23.96
CA ARG A 714 -18.97 12.25 -22.91
C ARG A 714 -19.82 11.33 -22.06
N LEU A 715 -19.48 10.04 -22.04
CA LEU A 715 -20.05 9.07 -21.13
C LEU A 715 -19.26 9.08 -19.82
N VAL A 716 -19.99 9.12 -18.71
CA VAL A 716 -19.48 8.98 -17.35
C VAL A 716 -20.30 7.89 -16.67
N GLU A 717 -19.63 6.89 -16.09
CA GLU A 717 -20.27 5.95 -15.17
C GLU A 717 -20.22 6.57 -13.77
N LEU A 718 -21.39 6.71 -13.14
CA LEU A 718 -21.56 7.29 -11.82
C LEU A 718 -21.44 6.16 -10.78
N HIS A 719 -20.23 5.84 -10.37
CA HIS A 719 -19.98 4.79 -9.37
C HIS A 719 -20.57 5.16 -7.99
N GLU A 720 -20.67 6.46 -7.70
CA GLU A 720 -21.27 7.01 -6.48
C GLU A 720 -22.78 6.75 -6.33
N SER A 721 -23.47 6.33 -7.40
CA SER A 721 -24.93 6.12 -7.40
C SER A 721 -25.40 5.19 -6.28
N ALA A 722 -24.74 4.04 -6.11
CA ALA A 722 -25.10 3.07 -5.08
C ALA A 722 -24.83 3.59 -3.65
N ALA A 723 -23.75 4.36 -3.46
CA ALA A 723 -23.43 4.97 -2.18
C ALA A 723 -24.45 6.07 -1.82
N ILE A 724 -24.83 6.89 -2.81
CA ILE A 724 -25.87 7.92 -2.67
C ILE A 724 -27.21 7.28 -2.33
N GLU A 725 -27.64 6.23 -3.04
CA GLU A 725 -28.88 5.50 -2.75
C GLU A 725 -28.96 5.02 -1.30
N LYS A 726 -27.86 4.44 -0.79
CA LYS A 726 -27.79 3.92 0.57
C LYS A 726 -27.92 5.04 1.60
N ILE A 727 -27.18 6.14 1.42
CA ILE A 727 -27.23 7.30 2.33
C ILE A 727 -28.62 7.95 2.30
N ILE A 728 -29.22 8.09 1.12
CA ILE A 728 -30.57 8.60 0.96
C ILE A 728 -31.61 7.71 1.64
N ALA A 729 -31.50 6.39 1.49
CA ALA A 729 -32.40 5.46 2.17
C ALA A 729 -32.24 5.53 3.70
N GLU A 730 -31.03 5.74 4.20
CA GLU A 730 -30.76 5.97 5.62
C GLU A 730 -31.36 7.30 6.11
N LEU A 731 -31.24 8.38 5.33
CA LEU A 731 -31.84 9.68 5.62
C LEU A 731 -33.38 9.63 5.58
N ALA A 732 -33.96 8.92 4.60
CA ALA A 732 -35.41 8.74 4.48
C ALA A 732 -36.00 7.98 5.68
N ARG A 733 -35.30 6.97 6.21
CA ARG A 733 -35.69 6.28 7.45
C ARG A 733 -35.67 7.20 8.67
N LYS A 734 -34.86 8.27 8.63
CA LYS A 734 -34.73 9.28 9.70
C LYS A 734 -35.66 10.49 9.52
N GLY A 735 -36.56 10.46 8.52
CA GLY A 735 -37.55 11.52 8.29
C GLY A 735 -37.16 12.57 7.23
N LEU A 736 -35.96 12.49 6.67
CA LEU A 736 -35.50 13.36 5.59
C LEU A 736 -35.80 12.71 4.24
N LYS A 737 -36.94 13.09 3.65
CA LYS A 737 -37.32 12.61 2.32
C LYS A 737 -36.49 13.31 1.26
N VAL A 738 -36.24 12.60 0.16
CA VAL A 738 -35.54 13.15 -1.01
C VAL A 738 -36.26 14.37 -1.58
N ASP A 739 -37.59 14.42 -1.46
CA ASP A 739 -38.40 15.54 -1.95
C ASP A 739 -38.09 16.85 -1.19
N HIS A 740 -37.42 16.77 -0.03
CA HIS A 740 -36.97 17.94 0.74
C HIS A 740 -35.64 18.54 0.21
N TYR A 741 -35.04 17.96 -0.84
CA TYR A 741 -33.86 18.54 -1.50
C TYR A 741 -34.21 19.64 -2.52
N ALA A 742 -35.43 19.63 -3.05
CA ALA A 742 -35.92 20.70 -3.92
C ALA A 742 -36.39 21.89 -3.07
N THR A 743 -36.05 23.11 -3.48
CA THR A 743 -36.48 24.32 -2.76
C THR A 743 -38.00 24.45 -2.87
N GLY A 744 -38.70 24.38 -1.73
CA GLY A 744 -40.15 24.55 -1.65
C GLY A 744 -40.56 25.94 -1.18
N ASP A 745 -41.78 26.37 -1.51
CA ASP A 745 -42.40 27.62 -1.01
C ASP A 745 -42.77 27.56 0.49
N HIS A 746 -42.63 26.39 1.12
CA HIS A 746 -43.00 26.16 2.51
C HIS A 746 -41.80 25.59 3.30
N PRO A 747 -41.55 26.07 4.52
CA PRO A 747 -40.48 25.57 5.36
C PRO A 747 -40.74 24.11 5.73
N ILE A 748 -39.70 23.29 5.63
CA ILE A 748 -39.73 21.84 5.88
C ILE A 748 -39.33 21.57 7.33
N PHE A 749 -38.33 22.29 7.81
CA PHE A 749 -37.84 22.20 9.18
C PHE A 749 -37.76 23.58 9.83
N GLU A 750 -37.78 23.59 11.15
CA GLU A 750 -37.55 24.76 11.98
C GLU A 750 -36.35 24.47 12.90
N LEU A 751 -35.27 25.22 12.71
CA LEU A 751 -34.08 25.14 13.54
C LEU A 751 -34.23 26.12 14.70
N ILE A 752 -34.30 25.60 15.92
CA ILE A 752 -34.50 26.39 17.14
C ILE A 752 -33.18 26.44 17.89
N GLU A 753 -32.62 27.64 18.05
CA GLU A 753 -31.41 27.90 18.83
C GLU A 753 -31.77 28.48 20.20
N GLY A 754 -31.32 27.84 21.29
CA GLY A 754 -31.52 28.31 22.66
C GLY A 754 -32.73 27.71 23.43
N GLU A 755 -32.85 28.11 24.71
CA GLU A 755 -33.88 27.63 25.66
C GLU A 755 -34.79 28.78 26.14
N GLY A 756 -36.09 28.50 26.28
CA GLY A 756 -37.08 29.42 26.84
C GLY A 756 -37.36 30.66 25.97
N ASP A 757 -37.61 31.81 26.60
CA ASP A 757 -37.99 33.08 25.95
C ASP A 757 -36.87 33.73 25.09
N LYS A 758 -35.69 33.10 25.02
CA LYS A 758 -34.56 33.54 24.18
C LYS A 758 -34.35 32.65 22.94
N ALA A 759 -35.25 31.72 22.69
CA ALA A 759 -35.16 30.83 21.53
C ALA A 759 -35.36 31.62 20.22
N VAL A 760 -34.41 31.51 19.30
CA VAL A 760 -34.52 32.06 17.94
C VAL A 760 -34.83 30.90 17.01
N SER A 761 -35.86 31.07 16.19
CA SER A 761 -36.29 30.09 15.20
C SER A 761 -35.86 30.51 13.80
N HIS A 762 -35.24 29.58 13.09
CA HIS A 762 -34.81 29.72 11.71
C HIS A 762 -35.57 28.71 10.83
N PRO A 763 -36.44 29.16 9.90
CA PRO A 763 -37.09 28.26 8.97
C PRO A 763 -36.11 27.76 7.90
N LEU A 764 -36.12 26.45 7.65
CA LEU A 764 -35.32 25.79 6.61
C LEU A 764 -36.24 25.29 5.49
N PHE A 765 -35.97 25.69 4.25
CA PHE A 765 -36.80 25.41 3.08
C PHE A 765 -36.28 24.26 2.23
N SER A 766 -35.05 23.81 2.47
CA SER A 766 -34.47 22.65 1.81
C SER A 766 -33.35 22.03 2.65
N ILE A 767 -32.99 20.77 2.38
CA ILE A 767 -31.88 20.08 3.07
C ILE A 767 -30.49 20.74 2.86
N PRO A 768 -30.19 21.37 1.70
CA PRO A 768 -28.95 22.11 1.51
C PRO A 768 -28.80 23.40 2.34
N GLU A 769 -29.91 23.98 2.83
CA GLU A 769 -29.91 25.12 3.77
C GLU A 769 -29.69 24.66 5.21
#